data_AF-A0A7X2MYP5-F1
#
_entry.id   AF-A0A7X2MYP5-F1
#
_cell.length_a   1.000
_cell.length_b   1.000
_cell.length_c   1.000
_cell.angle_alpha   90.00
_cell.angle_beta   90.00
_cell.angle_gamma   90.00
#
_symmetry.space_group_name_H-M   'P 1'
#
loop_
_entity.id
_entity.type
_entity.pdbx_description
1 polymer ?
#
loop_
_entity_poly.entity_id
_entity_poly.type
_entity_poly.pdbx_seq_one_letter_code
_entity_poly.pdbx_strand_id
1 'polypeptide(L)'
;MKNQLKFTEDVLFNNYMVSSSVEEFVHSQIPFFIDKNICGNIRAYSEEINRISLKVLSEINGRHKELLKYVDDFPLKKKIFALKCPMSRVYWTRYDTFIDTNDDIYFAEFNYDKPCGQKEIALTGKEEFKGNLNEGFEERLKDYLIEISREFVQDEKINVGFLMDPAHYEEFHHSYYFKDIFKDTCINIIPVGTNNLSVIEGDVYAFSKIKVKVILRMFPAEYLQEVNNIDEILDCFNEGRVLIVNDPRIIAIQSKGYFAYLWDLVKRDSNLLSAVEKKTIESCIPYTEILSKDNLAQCLNRKDKYVVKACLGRYSEEVYLGKLYNDDDWNKQLEAVLSCGKMHVLQHLIDIRQEHCYAPDYNNRNTPLTAYGNFGVYIMDNKSCGILVRWSSSLLTNDDYTWMSPLGEDEYPLKIEKRHFDTEEKRVDFYEDLSEELAFKYDYTGPYTNILEYISLDNMIIKRSLYNEMKDAGHKFCSILKKVCPHIKENLELFGPILGIPERLYKMIEISSTSELCAVGRIDFAVDDLGKLNILEFNSETPAGFVESMGINSIMKSRLYIKQEDPNVNLKNSIKNVLKNIINEIEKHKHVKNIAVVMSWYYEDIFNTNVISEILKECGSYNIIFGNIYDMKVMDNKIYLYGNEIDAIYRYYPLDWFYYDEDMRKFIEPLSTSEYLINPAHTLISQSKALFAVLYELIGKGILDNSEEQFIEKYIPYTTIQKDKKLSHDFLAKPYLSREGNDIEDSFKEIDEDKDYIYQDRVNIRPLRLTEHTCLGAEEKFQFPIIGAYIADDVVCGIYTRMGEAVTDITAKYVSTYIE
;
A
#
# COMPACT_ATOMS: atom_id res chain seq x y z
N MET A 1 4.32 -15.27 4.04
CA MET A 1 3.13 -15.66 3.24
C MET A 1 3.12 -17.18 3.06
N LYS A 2 1.95 -17.80 2.93
CA LYS A 2 1.84 -19.22 2.55
C LYS A 2 2.12 -19.35 1.05
N ASN A 3 2.48 -20.56 0.61
CA ASN A 3 2.53 -20.86 -0.82
C ASN A 3 1.12 -20.65 -1.45
N GLN A 4 1.04 -19.89 -2.54
CA GLN A 4 -0.22 -19.44 -3.14
C GLN A 4 -1.12 -20.59 -3.54
N LEU A 5 -0.60 -21.65 -4.18
CA LEU A 5 -1.41 -22.82 -4.54
C LEU A 5 -2.03 -23.48 -3.31
N LYS A 6 -1.25 -23.68 -2.25
CA LYS A 6 -1.77 -24.25 -0.99
C LYS A 6 -2.78 -23.34 -0.32
N PHE A 7 -2.60 -22.02 -0.44
CA PHE A 7 -3.56 -21.05 0.08
C PHE A 7 -4.87 -21.11 -0.72
N THR A 8 -4.81 -21.12 -2.05
CA THR A 8 -5.98 -21.29 -2.92
C THR A 8 -6.72 -22.61 -2.62
N GLU A 9 -6.01 -23.72 -2.42
CA GLU A 9 -6.61 -25.00 -2.00
C GLU A 9 -7.37 -24.86 -0.66
N ASP A 10 -6.76 -24.23 0.35
CA ASP A 10 -7.40 -23.96 1.65
C ASP A 10 -8.65 -23.07 1.51
N VAL A 11 -8.58 -22.06 0.64
CA VAL A 11 -9.70 -21.15 0.35
C VAL A 11 -10.86 -21.89 -0.32
N LEU A 12 -10.58 -22.73 -1.31
CA LEU A 12 -11.60 -23.50 -2.03
C LEU A 12 -12.25 -24.58 -1.14
N PHE A 13 -11.44 -25.39 -0.46
CA PHE A 13 -11.94 -26.59 0.23
C PHE A 13 -12.40 -26.32 1.67
N ASN A 14 -11.73 -25.42 2.39
CA ASN A 14 -12.04 -25.15 3.81
C ASN A 14 -12.84 -23.86 4.03
N ASN A 15 -12.99 -23.01 3.01
CA ASN A 15 -13.74 -21.74 3.11
C ASN A 15 -14.87 -21.62 2.08
N TYR A 16 -15.28 -22.74 1.46
CA TYR A 16 -16.47 -22.83 0.60
C TYR A 16 -16.47 -21.87 -0.61
N MET A 17 -15.29 -21.46 -1.09
CA MET A 17 -15.18 -20.66 -2.31
C MET A 17 -15.50 -21.49 -3.55
N VAL A 18 -15.88 -20.80 -4.63
CA VAL A 18 -16.18 -21.42 -5.93
C VAL A 18 -14.93 -21.37 -6.80
N SER A 19 -14.63 -22.51 -7.42
CA SER A 19 -13.52 -22.63 -8.37
C SER A 19 -13.78 -21.81 -9.64
N SER A 20 -12.75 -21.18 -10.17
CA SER A 20 -12.79 -20.41 -11.41
C SER A 20 -11.51 -20.63 -12.22
N SER A 21 -11.52 -20.27 -13.51
CA SER A 21 -10.32 -20.37 -14.37
C SER A 21 -9.17 -19.48 -13.91
N VAL A 22 -9.42 -18.57 -12.98
CA VAL A 22 -8.44 -17.61 -12.43
C VAL A 22 -8.30 -17.72 -10.91
N GLU A 23 -8.76 -18.81 -10.29
CA GLU A 23 -8.84 -18.96 -8.83
C GLU A 23 -7.52 -18.73 -8.07
N GLU A 24 -6.39 -19.02 -8.73
CA GLU A 24 -5.04 -18.78 -8.19
C GLU A 24 -4.70 -17.28 -8.07
N PHE A 25 -5.39 -16.43 -8.83
CA PHE A 25 -5.20 -14.98 -8.91
C PHE A 25 -6.22 -14.19 -8.09
N VAL A 26 -7.26 -14.84 -7.53
CA VAL A 26 -8.40 -14.15 -6.90
C VAL A 26 -8.07 -13.64 -5.50
N HIS A 27 -7.31 -14.38 -4.69
CA HIS A 27 -7.10 -14.05 -3.28
C HIS A 27 -5.65 -13.68 -3.01
N SER A 28 -5.38 -12.37 -2.94
CA SER A 28 -4.10 -11.84 -2.48
C SER A 28 -3.92 -12.08 -0.98
N GLN A 29 -2.73 -12.46 -0.56
CA GLN A 29 -2.36 -12.58 0.86
C GLN A 29 -1.77 -11.29 1.44
N ILE A 30 -1.57 -10.25 0.63
CA ILE A 30 -1.02 -8.97 1.07
C ILE A 30 -2.17 -8.04 1.47
N PRO A 31 -2.25 -7.61 2.73
CA PRO A 31 -3.27 -6.67 3.15
C PRO A 31 -3.08 -5.29 2.49
N PHE A 32 -4.19 -4.66 2.15
CA PHE A 32 -4.23 -3.26 1.74
C PHE A 32 -4.77 -2.41 2.90
N PHE A 33 -4.09 -1.30 3.21
CA PHE A 33 -4.44 -0.44 4.34
C PHE A 33 -5.10 0.86 3.88
N ILE A 34 -6.31 1.08 4.39
CA ILE A 34 -7.06 2.32 4.19
C ILE A 34 -6.67 3.31 5.30
N ASP A 35 -6.41 4.57 4.93
CA ASP A 35 -6.19 5.64 5.92
C ASP A 35 -7.37 5.73 6.89
N LYS A 36 -7.08 5.87 8.19
CA LYS A 36 -8.13 5.91 9.23
C LYS A 36 -9.20 6.98 9.01
N ASN A 37 -8.87 8.15 8.48
CA ASN A 37 -9.86 9.20 8.27
C ASN A 37 -10.81 8.81 7.12
N ILE A 38 -10.25 8.27 6.04
CA ILE A 38 -11.01 7.74 4.89
C ILE A 38 -11.91 6.59 5.36
N CYS A 39 -11.36 5.60 6.09
CA CYS A 39 -12.14 4.49 6.63
C CYS A 39 -13.26 4.99 7.59
N GLY A 40 -12.95 5.98 8.43
CA GLY A 40 -13.94 6.65 9.29
C GLY A 40 -15.09 7.27 8.50
N ASN A 41 -14.79 7.98 7.42
CA ASN A 41 -15.80 8.58 6.53
C ASN A 41 -16.63 7.51 5.81
N ILE A 42 -15.99 6.45 5.30
CA ILE A 42 -16.66 5.30 4.69
C ILE A 42 -17.70 4.74 5.67
N ARG A 43 -17.30 4.39 6.89
CA ARG A 43 -18.21 3.86 7.93
C ARG A 43 -19.33 4.84 8.26
N ALA A 44 -19.00 6.12 8.50
CA ALA A 44 -19.97 7.13 8.90
C ALA A 44 -21.05 7.36 7.82
N TYR A 45 -20.65 7.51 6.56
CA TYR A 45 -21.59 7.68 5.45
C TYR A 45 -22.41 6.42 5.20
N SER A 46 -21.81 5.24 5.23
CA SER A 46 -22.53 3.98 5.05
C SER A 46 -23.62 3.80 6.12
N GLU A 47 -23.29 4.05 7.39
CA GLU A 47 -24.26 3.95 8.50
C GLU A 47 -25.38 4.99 8.42
N GLU A 48 -25.07 6.23 8.05
CA GLU A 48 -26.07 7.31 7.92
C GLU A 48 -26.99 7.07 6.73
N ILE A 49 -26.44 6.74 5.55
CA ILE A 49 -27.25 6.43 4.36
C ILE A 49 -28.12 5.19 4.59
N ASN A 50 -27.64 4.17 5.31
CA ASN A 50 -28.47 3.04 5.70
C ASN A 50 -29.64 3.46 6.60
N ARG A 51 -29.40 4.31 7.61
CA ARG A 51 -30.48 4.85 8.45
C ARG A 51 -31.51 5.65 7.64
N ILE A 52 -31.07 6.51 6.72
CA ILE A 52 -31.95 7.25 5.80
C ILE A 52 -32.78 6.27 4.97
N SER A 53 -32.14 5.24 4.41
CA SER A 53 -32.79 4.27 3.52
C SER A 53 -33.85 3.44 4.22
N LEU A 54 -33.55 2.94 5.42
CA LEU A 54 -34.55 2.20 6.21
C LEU A 54 -35.69 3.11 6.68
N LYS A 55 -35.43 4.38 7.02
CA LYS A 55 -36.48 5.36 7.32
C LYS A 55 -37.39 5.59 6.12
N VAL A 56 -36.84 5.85 4.94
CA VAL A 56 -37.61 6.02 3.70
C VAL A 56 -38.45 4.78 3.41
N LEU A 57 -37.85 3.59 3.53
CA LEU A 57 -38.54 2.33 3.27
C LEU A 57 -39.71 2.09 4.24
N SER A 58 -39.52 2.38 5.53
CA SER A 58 -40.56 2.23 6.55
C SER A 58 -41.81 3.08 6.28
N GLU A 59 -41.65 4.15 5.50
CA GLU A 59 -42.70 5.09 5.13
C GLU A 59 -43.06 5.05 3.63
N ILE A 60 -42.68 3.99 2.92
CA ILE A 60 -42.86 3.85 1.46
C ILE A 60 -44.33 3.87 1.04
N ASN A 61 -45.26 3.47 1.91
CA ASN A 61 -46.70 3.55 1.64
C ASN A 61 -47.35 4.84 2.19
N GLY A 62 -46.57 5.68 2.88
CA GLY A 62 -46.98 6.94 3.49
C GLY A 62 -46.33 8.15 2.81
N ARG A 63 -45.48 8.87 3.56
CA ARG A 63 -44.84 10.11 3.08
C ARG A 63 -43.93 9.91 1.88
N HIS A 64 -43.35 8.72 1.73
CA HIS A 64 -42.42 8.38 0.66
C HIS A 64 -43.04 7.58 -0.49
N LYS A 65 -44.38 7.60 -0.66
CA LYS A 65 -45.09 6.90 -1.74
C LYS A 65 -44.62 7.22 -3.15
N GLU A 66 -44.04 8.40 -3.36
CA GLU A 66 -43.48 8.76 -4.66
C GLU A 66 -42.30 7.90 -5.10
N LEU A 67 -41.56 7.29 -4.16
CA LEU A 67 -40.46 6.37 -4.46
C LEU A 67 -40.90 5.22 -5.39
N LEU A 68 -42.16 4.75 -5.29
CA LEU A 68 -42.67 3.68 -6.14
C LEU A 68 -42.68 4.03 -7.64
N LYS A 69 -42.62 5.33 -7.99
CA LYS A 69 -42.48 5.83 -9.37
C LYS A 69 -41.04 5.68 -9.91
N TYR A 70 -40.06 5.47 -9.04
CA TYR A 70 -38.63 5.32 -9.35
C TYR A 70 -38.15 3.86 -9.27
N VAL A 71 -39.07 2.94 -8.97
CA VAL A 71 -38.82 1.49 -9.01
C VAL A 71 -39.40 1.00 -10.33
N ASP A 72 -38.64 0.21 -11.09
CA ASP A 72 -39.13 -0.39 -12.35
C ASP A 72 -40.26 -1.40 -12.08
N ASP A 73 -40.99 -1.82 -13.11
CA ASP A 73 -42.04 -2.84 -12.95
C ASP A 73 -41.46 -4.26 -12.87
N PHE A 74 -42.09 -5.12 -12.06
CA PHE A 74 -41.71 -6.53 -11.93
C PHE A 74 -42.92 -7.36 -11.44
N PRO A 75 -42.96 -8.68 -11.68
CA PRO A 75 -44.20 -9.47 -11.63
C PRO A 75 -44.99 -9.37 -10.30
N LEU A 76 -44.30 -9.38 -9.16
CA LEU A 76 -44.91 -9.34 -7.83
C LEU A 76 -44.92 -7.96 -7.17
N LYS A 77 -44.54 -6.89 -7.91
CA LYS A 77 -44.41 -5.52 -7.38
C LYS A 77 -45.63 -5.07 -6.58
N LYS A 78 -46.83 -5.20 -7.16
CA LYS A 78 -48.08 -4.77 -6.53
C LYS A 78 -48.37 -5.54 -5.24
N LYS A 79 -48.11 -6.85 -5.20
CA LYS A 79 -48.35 -7.68 -4.02
C LYS A 79 -47.35 -7.38 -2.91
N ILE A 80 -46.06 -7.29 -3.24
CA ILE A 80 -44.98 -6.99 -2.28
C ILE A 80 -45.19 -5.63 -1.61
N PHE A 81 -45.47 -4.57 -2.37
CA PHE A 81 -45.69 -3.25 -1.77
C PHE A 81 -47.06 -3.09 -1.10
N ALA A 82 -47.99 -4.03 -1.29
CA ALA A 82 -49.27 -4.08 -0.59
C ALA A 82 -49.22 -4.81 0.77
N LEU A 83 -48.08 -5.43 1.12
CA LEU A 83 -47.87 -6.08 2.42
C LEU A 83 -48.06 -5.07 3.57
N LYS A 84 -48.84 -5.48 4.57
CA LYS A 84 -49.22 -4.69 5.76
C LYS A 84 -48.47 -5.10 7.03
N CYS A 85 -47.79 -6.25 7.01
CA CYS A 85 -46.91 -6.64 8.10
C CYS A 85 -45.81 -5.59 8.34
N PRO A 86 -45.30 -5.46 9.58
CA PRO A 86 -44.12 -4.64 9.85
C PRO A 86 -42.94 -5.01 8.96
N MET A 87 -42.05 -4.06 8.67
CA MET A 87 -40.80 -4.33 7.98
C MET A 87 -39.96 -5.30 8.81
N SER A 88 -39.47 -6.39 8.20
CA SER A 88 -38.49 -7.24 8.87
C SER A 88 -37.16 -6.51 9.00
N ARG A 89 -36.37 -6.90 10.01
CA ARG A 89 -34.99 -6.39 10.14
C ARG A 89 -34.19 -6.85 8.93
N VAL A 90 -33.39 -5.93 8.39
CA VAL A 90 -32.41 -6.26 7.35
C VAL A 90 -31.27 -7.00 8.03
N TYR A 91 -31.02 -8.24 7.60
CA TYR A 91 -29.98 -9.04 8.22
C TYR A 91 -28.60 -8.55 7.81
N TRP A 92 -28.42 -8.26 6.53
CA TRP A 92 -27.17 -7.70 6.05
C TRP A 92 -27.35 -6.97 4.72
N THR A 93 -26.53 -5.94 4.48
CA THR A 93 -26.53 -5.16 3.24
C THR A 93 -25.09 -4.79 2.86
N ARG A 94 -24.86 -4.54 1.57
CA ARG A 94 -23.54 -4.15 1.01
C ARG A 94 -23.64 -2.85 0.22
N TYR A 95 -22.68 -1.96 0.43
CA TYR A 95 -22.56 -0.68 -0.25
C TYR A 95 -21.31 -0.69 -1.10
N ASP A 96 -21.45 -0.65 -2.41
CA ASP A 96 -20.31 -0.59 -3.32
C ASP A 96 -19.78 0.85 -3.33
N THR A 97 -18.60 1.01 -2.74
CA THR A 97 -18.03 2.31 -2.37
C THR A 97 -16.74 2.54 -3.14
N PHE A 98 -16.62 3.74 -3.70
CA PHE A 98 -15.43 4.20 -4.41
C PHE A 98 -14.85 5.42 -3.71
N ILE A 99 -13.52 5.52 -3.77
CA ILE A 99 -12.77 6.69 -3.32
C ILE A 99 -12.35 7.44 -4.59
N ASP A 100 -12.65 8.73 -4.67
CA ASP A 100 -12.28 9.55 -5.81
C ASP A 100 -10.84 10.11 -5.68
N THR A 101 -10.39 10.83 -6.70
CA THR A 101 -9.05 11.47 -6.74
C THR A 101 -8.84 12.54 -5.68
N ASN A 102 -9.90 13.05 -5.04
CA ASN A 102 -9.86 14.03 -3.94
C ASN A 102 -10.03 13.39 -2.56
N ASP A 103 -10.02 12.06 -2.49
CA ASP A 103 -10.27 11.25 -1.28
C ASP A 103 -11.72 11.35 -0.75
N ASP A 104 -12.66 11.83 -1.58
CA ASP A 104 -14.10 11.83 -1.31
C ASP A 104 -14.70 10.44 -1.54
N ILE A 105 -15.75 10.13 -0.77
CA ILE A 105 -16.38 8.80 -0.74
C ILE A 105 -17.69 8.82 -1.49
N TYR A 106 -17.83 7.96 -2.50
CA TYR A 106 -19.06 7.85 -3.27
C TYR A 106 -19.60 6.41 -3.32
N PHE A 107 -20.91 6.27 -3.16
CA PHE A 107 -21.60 5.00 -3.36
C PHE A 107 -22.06 4.86 -4.82
N ALA A 108 -21.72 3.75 -5.47
CA ALA A 108 -22.18 3.49 -6.83
C ALA A 108 -23.46 2.65 -6.90
N GLU A 109 -23.67 1.79 -5.91
CA GLU A 109 -24.88 0.97 -5.76
C GLU A 109 -25.09 0.49 -4.32
N PHE A 110 -26.35 0.20 -3.98
CA PHE A 110 -26.71 -0.46 -2.73
C PHE A 110 -27.23 -1.87 -3.03
N ASN A 111 -26.75 -2.85 -2.28
CA ASN A 111 -27.12 -4.25 -2.40
C ASN A 111 -27.78 -4.68 -1.09
N TYR A 112 -29.12 -4.65 -1.05
CA TYR A 112 -29.92 -5.04 0.13
C TYR A 112 -30.54 -6.43 -0.01
N ASP A 113 -30.84 -6.84 -1.23
CA ASP A 113 -31.77 -7.92 -1.54
C ASP A 113 -31.14 -9.30 -1.33
N LYS A 114 -29.98 -9.48 -1.98
CA LYS A 114 -29.12 -10.64 -1.85
C LYS A 114 -27.67 -10.16 -1.97
N PRO A 115 -27.14 -9.45 -0.97
CA PRO A 115 -25.72 -9.14 -0.97
C PRO A 115 -24.95 -10.48 -0.85
N CYS A 116 -23.74 -10.56 -1.42
CA CYS A 116 -22.78 -11.67 -1.27
C CYS A 116 -21.44 -11.12 -0.75
N GLY A 117 -20.53 -11.99 -0.27
CA GLY A 117 -19.20 -11.61 0.22
C GLY A 117 -18.84 -12.12 1.62
N GLN A 118 -19.74 -12.84 2.30
CA GLN A 118 -19.54 -13.26 3.70
C GLN A 118 -18.38 -14.24 3.86
N LYS A 119 -18.18 -15.14 2.89
CA LYS A 119 -17.09 -16.13 2.93
C LYS A 119 -15.73 -15.42 2.86
N GLU A 120 -15.64 -14.39 2.04
CA GLU A 120 -14.45 -13.60 1.77
C GLU A 120 -14.08 -12.73 2.98
N ILE A 121 -15.08 -12.10 3.58
CA ILE A 121 -14.92 -11.34 4.83
C ILE A 121 -14.53 -12.29 5.97
N ALA A 122 -15.14 -13.47 6.06
CA ALA A 122 -14.79 -14.44 7.10
C ALA A 122 -13.38 -15.03 6.90
N LEU A 123 -12.96 -15.27 5.66
CA LEU A 123 -11.60 -15.70 5.33
C LEU A 123 -10.58 -14.65 5.78
N THR A 124 -10.75 -13.40 5.35
CA THR A 124 -9.84 -12.29 5.69
C THR A 124 -9.90 -11.93 7.17
N GLY A 125 -11.05 -12.10 7.82
CA GLY A 125 -11.23 -11.89 9.26
C GLY A 125 -10.50 -12.90 10.16
N LYS A 126 -10.03 -14.04 9.61
CA LYS A 126 -9.19 -15.02 10.32
C LYS A 126 -7.69 -14.67 10.28
N GLU A 127 -7.29 -13.66 9.52
CA GLU A 127 -5.89 -13.29 9.38
C GLU A 127 -5.41 -12.39 10.53
N GLU A 128 -4.19 -12.65 10.98
CA GLU A 128 -3.56 -11.93 12.09
C GLU A 128 -2.69 -10.78 11.57
N PHE A 129 -3.26 -9.58 11.48
CA PHE A 129 -2.51 -8.34 11.28
C PHE A 129 -3.18 -7.17 12.00
N LYS A 130 -2.37 -6.15 12.33
CA LYS A 130 -2.84 -4.98 13.08
C LYS A 130 -3.89 -4.22 12.27
N GLY A 131 -5.02 -3.91 12.88
CA GLY A 131 -6.06 -3.09 12.25
C GLY A 131 -6.93 -3.84 11.23
N ASN A 132 -6.97 -5.18 11.27
CA ASN A 132 -7.84 -5.99 10.41
C ASN A 132 -9.31 -5.55 10.53
N LEU A 133 -9.89 -5.08 9.41
CA LEU A 133 -11.25 -4.55 9.35
C LEU A 133 -12.35 -5.61 9.51
N ASN A 134 -11.99 -6.89 9.31
CA ASN A 134 -12.93 -8.01 9.29
C ASN A 134 -12.81 -8.91 10.53
N GLU A 135 -11.96 -8.55 11.49
CA GLU A 135 -11.78 -9.30 12.73
C GLU A 135 -13.12 -9.53 13.46
N GLY A 136 -13.38 -10.78 13.84
CA GLY A 136 -14.60 -11.17 14.57
C GLY A 136 -15.90 -11.11 13.75
N PHE A 137 -15.83 -11.00 12.41
CA PHE A 137 -17.03 -10.90 11.56
C PHE A 137 -17.96 -12.12 11.69
N GLU A 138 -17.43 -13.34 11.68
CA GLU A 138 -18.25 -14.56 11.69
C GLU A 138 -19.12 -14.68 12.95
N GLU A 139 -18.59 -14.30 14.12
CA GLU A 139 -19.37 -14.29 15.36
C GLU A 139 -20.51 -13.26 15.30
N ARG A 140 -20.23 -12.04 14.83
CA ARG A 140 -21.27 -11.01 14.64
C ARG A 140 -22.37 -11.47 13.69
N LEU A 141 -21.99 -12.14 12.60
CA LEU A 141 -22.91 -12.70 11.60
C LEU A 141 -23.85 -13.73 12.24
N LYS A 142 -23.31 -14.61 13.10
CA LYS A 142 -24.09 -15.63 13.82
C LYS A 142 -25.03 -15.03 14.84
N ASP A 143 -24.50 -14.18 15.72
CA ASP A 143 -25.24 -13.54 16.80
C ASP A 143 -26.44 -12.76 16.26
N TYR A 144 -26.25 -12.03 15.17
CA TYR A 144 -27.31 -11.21 14.60
C TYR A 144 -28.46 -12.03 13.99
N LEU A 145 -28.17 -13.16 13.33
CA LEU A 145 -29.23 -14.02 12.80
C LEU A 145 -29.99 -14.70 13.94
N ILE A 146 -29.29 -15.10 14.99
CA ILE A 146 -29.88 -15.69 16.20
C ILE A 146 -30.80 -14.67 16.87
N GLU A 147 -30.37 -13.42 17.00
CA GLU A 147 -31.17 -12.33 17.56
C GLU A 147 -32.46 -12.12 16.77
N ILE A 148 -32.37 -11.88 15.45
CA ILE A 148 -33.53 -11.69 14.58
C ILE A 148 -34.49 -12.89 14.65
N SER A 149 -33.94 -14.10 14.67
CA SER A 149 -34.74 -15.33 14.71
C SER A 149 -35.46 -15.49 16.05
N ARG A 150 -34.81 -15.17 17.18
CA ARG A 150 -35.38 -15.29 18.53
C ARG A 150 -36.43 -14.24 18.85
N GLU A 151 -36.40 -13.08 18.20
CA GLU A 151 -37.48 -12.09 18.26
C GLU A 151 -38.79 -12.65 17.72
N PHE A 152 -38.72 -13.60 16.77
CA PHE A 152 -39.90 -14.19 16.12
C PHE A 152 -40.25 -15.60 16.63
N VAL A 153 -39.25 -16.41 17.02
CA VAL A 153 -39.41 -17.82 17.40
C VAL A 153 -38.78 -18.11 18.75
N GLN A 154 -39.55 -18.69 19.68
CA GLN A 154 -39.08 -19.05 21.03
C GLN A 154 -38.74 -20.55 21.19
N ASP A 155 -38.64 -21.28 20.08
CA ASP A 155 -38.31 -22.71 20.07
C ASP A 155 -36.82 -22.92 20.44
N GLU A 156 -36.48 -24.05 21.08
CA GLU A 156 -35.08 -24.38 21.42
C GLU A 156 -34.17 -24.53 20.18
N LYS A 157 -34.75 -25.02 19.08
CA LYS A 157 -34.10 -25.15 17.77
C LYS A 157 -34.98 -24.49 16.72
N ILE A 158 -34.38 -23.59 15.93
CA ILE A 158 -35.08 -22.78 14.92
C ILE A 158 -34.67 -23.27 13.54
N ASN A 159 -35.62 -23.81 12.78
CA ASN A 159 -35.41 -24.15 11.38
C ASN A 159 -35.49 -22.88 10.52
N VAL A 160 -34.39 -22.54 9.87
CA VAL A 160 -34.28 -21.40 8.95
C VAL A 160 -34.17 -21.93 7.52
N GLY A 161 -35.14 -21.62 6.68
CA GLY A 161 -35.07 -21.91 5.25
C GLY A 161 -34.15 -20.91 4.56
N PHE A 162 -32.99 -21.36 4.07
CA PHE A 162 -32.07 -20.54 3.28
C PHE A 162 -32.50 -20.62 1.82
N LEU A 163 -33.28 -19.63 1.38
CA LEU A 163 -33.84 -19.59 0.03
C LEU A 163 -32.80 -19.04 -0.94
N MET A 164 -32.44 -19.86 -1.92
CA MET A 164 -31.42 -19.57 -2.93
C MET A 164 -31.76 -20.20 -4.29
N ASP A 165 -31.05 -19.82 -5.35
CA ASP A 165 -31.11 -20.47 -6.64
C ASP A 165 -30.11 -21.63 -6.72
N PRO A 166 -30.57 -22.90 -6.77
CA PRO A 166 -29.69 -24.05 -6.83
C PRO A 166 -28.88 -24.16 -8.12
N ALA A 167 -29.24 -23.42 -9.19
CA ALA A 167 -28.47 -23.37 -10.43
C ALA A 167 -27.24 -22.47 -10.36
N HIS A 168 -27.16 -21.58 -9.36
CA HIS A 168 -26.02 -20.68 -9.17
C HIS A 168 -25.08 -21.25 -8.09
N TYR A 169 -23.91 -21.76 -8.51
CA TYR A 169 -22.92 -22.43 -7.64
C TYR A 169 -22.55 -21.61 -6.39
N GLU A 170 -22.37 -20.29 -6.57
CA GLU A 170 -22.03 -19.38 -5.47
C GLU A 170 -23.09 -19.39 -4.36
N GLU A 171 -24.37 -19.39 -4.72
CA GLU A 171 -25.48 -19.42 -3.76
C GLU A 171 -25.60 -20.78 -3.08
N PHE A 172 -25.36 -21.86 -3.83
CA PHE A 172 -25.34 -23.20 -3.29
C PHE A 172 -24.24 -23.34 -2.24
N HIS A 173 -22.99 -23.01 -2.57
CA HIS A 173 -21.87 -23.06 -1.64
C HIS A 173 -22.10 -22.19 -0.39
N HIS A 174 -22.66 -21.00 -0.59
CA HIS A 174 -22.99 -20.08 0.49
C HIS A 174 -23.99 -20.67 1.49
N SER A 175 -24.99 -21.42 1.02
CA SER A 175 -25.95 -22.11 1.91
C SER A 175 -25.28 -23.19 2.79
N TYR A 176 -24.25 -23.88 2.27
CA TYR A 176 -23.49 -24.87 3.04
C TYR A 176 -22.52 -24.23 4.02
N TYR A 177 -21.90 -23.10 3.64
CA TYR A 177 -21.13 -22.28 4.56
C TYR A 177 -21.97 -21.86 5.77
N PHE A 178 -23.18 -21.32 5.54
CA PHE A 178 -24.11 -20.99 6.63
C PHE A 178 -24.48 -22.22 7.45
N LYS A 179 -24.72 -23.36 6.80
CA LYS A 179 -25.01 -24.60 7.53
C LYS A 179 -23.86 -25.05 8.43
N ASP A 180 -22.61 -24.87 8.02
CA ASP A 180 -21.44 -25.25 8.83
C ASP A 180 -21.23 -24.28 10.01
N ILE A 181 -21.20 -22.96 9.77
CA ILE A 181 -20.94 -21.99 10.85
C ILE A 181 -22.03 -21.97 11.93
N PHE A 182 -23.27 -22.35 11.59
CA PHE A 182 -24.38 -22.41 12.54
C PHE A 182 -24.57 -23.79 13.20
N LYS A 183 -23.78 -24.82 12.88
CA LYS A 183 -24.02 -26.21 13.32
C LYS A 183 -24.14 -26.39 14.83
N ASP A 184 -23.38 -25.60 15.59
CA ASP A 184 -23.32 -25.64 17.06
C ASP A 184 -24.22 -24.59 17.73
N THR A 185 -25.11 -23.95 16.98
CA THR A 185 -26.02 -22.90 17.47
C THR A 185 -27.46 -23.41 17.63
N CYS A 186 -28.40 -22.53 18.03
CA CYS A 186 -29.83 -22.86 18.02
C CYS A 186 -30.47 -22.82 16.62
N ILE A 187 -29.77 -22.28 15.61
CA ILE A 187 -30.26 -22.21 14.24
C ILE A 187 -29.89 -23.48 13.48
N ASN A 188 -30.86 -24.05 12.78
CA ASN A 188 -30.68 -25.13 11.82
C ASN A 188 -30.95 -24.59 10.41
N ILE A 189 -29.89 -24.41 9.63
CA ILE A 189 -29.98 -23.94 8.23
C ILE A 189 -30.43 -25.08 7.32
N ILE A 190 -31.51 -24.83 6.58
CA ILE A 190 -32.07 -25.76 5.60
C ILE A 190 -31.99 -25.10 4.22
N PRO A 191 -31.02 -25.50 3.36
CA PRO A 191 -30.96 -25.03 1.99
C PRO A 191 -32.24 -25.40 1.22
N VAL A 192 -32.90 -24.42 0.64
CA VAL A 192 -34.13 -24.61 -0.15
C VAL A 192 -34.03 -23.84 -1.46
N GLY A 193 -34.33 -24.52 -2.57
CA GLY A 193 -34.48 -23.89 -3.89
C GLY A 193 -35.92 -23.44 -4.16
N THR A 194 -36.14 -22.92 -5.36
CA THR A 194 -37.45 -22.45 -5.86
C THR A 194 -38.58 -23.48 -5.74
N ASN A 195 -38.27 -24.79 -5.81
CA ASN A 195 -39.25 -25.88 -5.78
C ASN A 195 -39.40 -26.56 -4.41
N ASN A 196 -38.74 -26.06 -3.36
CA ASN A 196 -38.64 -26.80 -2.08
C ASN A 196 -39.48 -26.22 -0.95
N LEU A 197 -40.19 -25.11 -1.17
CA LEU A 197 -41.11 -24.53 -0.21
C LEU A 197 -42.56 -24.89 -0.55
N SER A 198 -43.37 -25.06 0.47
CA SER A 198 -44.80 -25.35 0.35
C SER A 198 -45.56 -24.76 1.54
N VAL A 199 -46.85 -24.47 1.38
CA VAL A 199 -47.72 -24.00 2.46
C VAL A 199 -48.77 -25.06 2.77
N ILE A 200 -48.82 -25.52 4.02
CA ILE A 200 -49.76 -26.55 4.49
C ILE A 200 -50.47 -26.00 5.72
N GLU A 201 -51.80 -25.90 5.66
CA GLU A 201 -52.63 -25.33 6.74
C GLU A 201 -52.20 -23.90 7.17
N GLY A 202 -51.59 -23.16 6.24
CA GLY A 202 -51.09 -21.80 6.45
C GLY A 202 -49.77 -21.71 7.22
N ASP A 203 -49.05 -22.82 7.39
CA ASP A 203 -47.66 -22.85 7.83
C ASP A 203 -46.74 -23.18 6.65
N VAL A 204 -45.51 -22.63 6.66
CA VAL A 204 -44.52 -22.88 5.61
C VAL A 204 -43.66 -24.10 5.94
N TYR A 205 -43.45 -24.98 4.96
CA TYR A 205 -42.65 -26.19 5.09
C TYR A 205 -41.59 -26.29 3.99
N ALA A 206 -40.36 -26.63 4.39
CA ALA A 206 -39.31 -27.10 3.50
C ALA A 206 -39.50 -28.60 3.19
N PHE A 207 -39.39 -28.96 1.90
CA PHE A 207 -39.59 -30.30 1.37
C PHE A 207 -40.91 -30.97 1.83
N SER A 208 -41.93 -30.14 2.09
CA SER A 208 -43.25 -30.53 2.62
C SER A 208 -43.21 -31.35 3.91
N LYS A 209 -42.11 -31.27 4.68
CA LYS A 209 -41.87 -32.09 5.88
C LYS A 209 -41.36 -31.29 7.06
N ILE A 210 -40.51 -30.31 6.81
CA ILE A 210 -39.83 -29.57 7.88
C ILE A 210 -40.49 -28.20 7.99
N LYS A 211 -41.18 -27.94 9.11
CA LYS A 211 -41.79 -26.63 9.36
C LYS A 211 -40.70 -25.57 9.49
N VAL A 212 -40.84 -24.48 8.74
CA VAL A 212 -39.91 -23.35 8.70
C VAL A 212 -40.66 -22.10 9.15
N LYS A 213 -40.19 -21.47 10.22
CA LYS A 213 -40.76 -20.22 10.74
C LYS A 213 -39.97 -18.98 10.31
N VAL A 214 -38.74 -19.16 9.82
CA VAL A 214 -37.86 -18.08 9.36
C VAL A 214 -37.31 -18.47 7.98
N ILE A 215 -37.43 -17.59 7.01
CA ILE A 215 -36.82 -17.71 5.69
C ILE A 215 -35.74 -16.64 5.59
N LEU A 216 -34.48 -17.05 5.48
CA LEU A 216 -33.41 -16.16 5.06
C LEU A 216 -33.43 -16.09 3.54
N ARG A 217 -33.95 -14.98 3.01
CA ARG A 217 -34.08 -14.79 1.56
C ARG A 217 -32.76 -14.31 1.00
N MET A 218 -32.03 -15.23 0.38
CA MET A 218 -30.88 -14.97 -0.48
C MET A 218 -31.28 -15.18 -1.94
N PHE A 219 -32.48 -14.70 -2.29
CA PHE A 219 -33.08 -14.86 -3.60
C PHE A 219 -33.74 -13.55 -4.04
N PRO A 220 -33.58 -13.13 -5.31
CA PRO A 220 -34.07 -11.85 -5.83
C PRO A 220 -35.57 -11.58 -5.67
N ALA A 221 -35.95 -10.38 -5.23
CA ALA A 221 -37.35 -9.98 -5.08
C ALA A 221 -38.07 -9.90 -6.43
N GLU A 222 -37.39 -9.44 -7.49
CA GLU A 222 -37.92 -9.32 -8.85
C GLU A 222 -38.09 -10.68 -9.57
N TYR A 223 -37.49 -11.74 -9.04
CA TYR A 223 -37.64 -13.12 -9.55
C TYR A 223 -38.47 -14.02 -8.64
N LEU A 224 -39.05 -13.51 -7.54
CA LEU A 224 -39.77 -14.32 -6.57
C LEU A 224 -40.94 -15.14 -7.16
N GLN A 225 -41.50 -14.73 -8.30
CA GLN A 225 -42.51 -15.50 -9.03
C GLN A 225 -42.05 -16.91 -9.44
N GLU A 226 -40.74 -17.15 -9.49
CA GLU A 226 -40.16 -18.45 -9.82
C GLU A 226 -40.21 -19.43 -8.64
N VAL A 227 -40.43 -18.93 -7.42
CA VAL A 227 -40.57 -19.75 -6.22
C VAL A 227 -41.97 -20.33 -6.15
N ASN A 228 -42.08 -21.66 -6.05
CA ASN A 228 -43.36 -22.32 -5.88
C ASN A 228 -44.04 -21.86 -4.60
N ASN A 229 -45.36 -21.70 -4.68
CA ASN A 229 -46.20 -21.27 -3.56
C ASN A 229 -45.86 -19.88 -3.00
N ILE A 230 -45.12 -19.05 -3.74
CA ILE A 230 -44.70 -17.73 -3.26
C ILE A 230 -45.88 -16.84 -2.88
N ASP A 231 -46.99 -16.91 -3.61
CA ASP A 231 -48.19 -16.15 -3.28
C ASP A 231 -48.73 -16.49 -1.89
N GLU A 232 -48.82 -17.77 -1.55
CA GLU A 232 -49.27 -18.22 -0.23
C GLU A 232 -48.22 -17.93 0.86
N ILE A 233 -46.92 -18.02 0.53
CA ILE A 233 -45.83 -17.69 1.46
C ILE A 233 -45.86 -16.21 1.82
N LEU A 234 -46.07 -15.33 0.83
CA LEU A 234 -46.22 -13.89 1.06
C LEU A 234 -47.46 -13.57 1.89
N ASP A 235 -48.56 -14.31 1.71
CA ASP A 235 -49.75 -14.16 2.55
C ASP A 235 -49.47 -14.61 3.99
N CYS A 236 -48.75 -15.74 4.19
CA CYS A 236 -48.29 -16.18 5.51
C CYS A 236 -47.35 -15.16 6.19
N PHE A 237 -46.44 -14.55 5.42
CA PHE A 237 -45.56 -13.49 5.89
C PHE A 237 -46.36 -12.25 6.30
N ASN A 238 -47.34 -11.85 5.49
CA ASN A 238 -48.21 -10.73 5.77
C ASN A 238 -49.04 -10.91 7.05
N GLU A 239 -49.42 -12.15 7.34
CA GLU A 239 -50.16 -12.54 8.55
C GLU A 239 -49.25 -12.79 9.77
N GLY A 240 -47.92 -12.70 9.62
CA GLY A 240 -46.95 -12.92 10.69
C GLY A 240 -46.80 -14.39 11.10
N ARG A 241 -47.08 -15.35 10.21
CA ARG A 241 -46.90 -16.79 10.47
C ARG A 241 -45.52 -17.32 10.13
N VAL A 242 -44.81 -16.62 9.23
CA VAL A 242 -43.41 -16.86 8.88
C VAL A 242 -42.70 -15.51 8.86
N LEU A 243 -41.42 -15.46 9.22
CA LEU A 243 -40.56 -14.30 9.06
C LEU A 243 -39.75 -14.44 7.77
N ILE A 244 -39.82 -13.47 6.86
CA ILE A 244 -38.88 -13.36 5.74
C ILE A 244 -37.82 -12.33 6.10
N VAL A 245 -36.61 -12.80 6.38
CA VAL A 245 -35.42 -11.98 6.58
C VAL A 245 -34.91 -11.52 5.22
N ASN A 246 -34.47 -10.26 5.12
CA ASN A 246 -34.37 -9.49 3.88
C ASN A 246 -35.75 -9.35 3.23
N ASP A 247 -36.59 -8.49 3.83
CA ASP A 247 -37.96 -8.22 3.36
C ASP A 247 -38.03 -7.98 1.84
N PRO A 248 -38.95 -8.59 1.08
CA PRO A 248 -39.09 -8.35 -0.36
C PRO A 248 -39.27 -6.87 -0.74
N ARG A 249 -39.76 -6.03 0.19
CA ARG A 249 -39.93 -4.58 -0.02
C ARG A 249 -38.60 -3.81 -0.12
N ILE A 250 -37.47 -4.37 0.35
CA ILE A 250 -36.16 -3.70 0.30
C ILE A 250 -35.66 -3.44 -1.12
N ILE A 251 -36.21 -4.13 -2.13
CA ILE A 251 -35.91 -3.87 -3.55
C ILE A 251 -36.10 -2.39 -3.92
N ALA A 252 -37.01 -1.67 -3.24
CA ALA A 252 -37.24 -0.25 -3.48
C ALA A 252 -36.01 0.63 -3.19
N ILE A 253 -35.22 0.29 -2.17
CA ILE A 253 -34.01 1.04 -1.78
C ILE A 253 -32.72 0.45 -2.36
N GLN A 254 -32.79 -0.76 -2.94
CA GLN A 254 -31.73 -1.32 -3.78
C GLN A 254 -31.74 -0.76 -5.21
N SER A 255 -32.93 -0.47 -5.76
CA SER A 255 -33.07 0.07 -7.12
C SER A 255 -32.16 1.28 -7.33
N LYS A 256 -31.44 1.34 -8.45
CA LYS A 256 -30.61 2.51 -8.78
C LYS A 256 -31.46 3.78 -8.95
N GLY A 257 -32.75 3.65 -9.25
CA GLY A 257 -33.71 4.76 -9.25
C GLY A 257 -33.94 5.40 -7.87
N TYR A 258 -33.61 4.71 -6.77
CA TYR A 258 -33.65 5.29 -5.43
C TYR A 258 -32.71 6.49 -5.28
N PHE A 259 -31.55 6.47 -5.97
CA PHE A 259 -30.60 7.57 -5.96
C PHE A 259 -31.22 8.81 -6.61
N ALA A 260 -31.92 8.62 -7.73
CA ALA A 260 -32.66 9.69 -8.39
C ALA A 260 -33.78 10.25 -7.49
N TYR A 261 -34.46 9.40 -6.73
CA TYR A 261 -35.45 9.85 -5.75
C TYR A 261 -34.83 10.69 -4.63
N LEU A 262 -33.70 10.27 -4.06
CA LEU A 262 -32.99 11.06 -3.05
C LEU A 262 -32.58 12.43 -3.59
N TRP A 263 -32.00 12.48 -4.79
CA TRP A 263 -31.61 13.74 -5.43
C TRP A 263 -32.80 14.64 -5.78
N ASP A 264 -33.95 14.09 -6.17
CA ASP A 264 -35.19 14.85 -6.33
C ASP A 264 -35.59 15.54 -5.01
N LEU A 265 -35.57 14.80 -3.89
CA LEU A 265 -35.87 15.35 -2.57
C LEU A 265 -34.89 16.46 -2.16
N VAL A 266 -33.60 16.29 -2.42
CA VAL A 266 -32.57 17.32 -2.16
C VAL A 266 -32.85 18.56 -3.03
N LYS A 267 -33.02 18.39 -4.34
CA LYS A 267 -33.20 19.50 -5.30
C LYS A 267 -34.44 20.35 -5.05
N ARG A 268 -35.54 19.73 -4.64
CA ARG A 268 -36.78 20.45 -4.30
C ARG A 268 -36.83 20.94 -2.85
N ASP A 269 -35.71 20.85 -2.14
CA ASP A 269 -35.57 21.20 -0.73
C ASP A 269 -36.66 20.57 0.17
N SER A 270 -37.00 19.31 -0.09
CA SER A 270 -38.12 18.62 0.55
C SER A 270 -37.97 18.55 2.07
N ASN A 271 -39.06 18.72 2.82
CA ASN A 271 -39.08 18.60 4.28
C ASN A 271 -39.08 17.14 4.78
N LEU A 272 -39.07 16.17 3.86
CA LEU A 272 -38.94 14.74 4.19
C LEU A 272 -37.53 14.38 4.64
N LEU A 273 -36.54 15.17 4.22
CA LEU A 273 -35.14 15.07 4.63
C LEU A 273 -34.78 16.30 5.46
N SER A 274 -34.07 16.08 6.56
CA SER A 274 -33.42 17.13 7.35
C SER A 274 -32.23 17.73 6.58
N ALA A 275 -31.75 18.89 7.05
CA ALA A 275 -30.58 19.54 6.46
C ALA A 275 -29.31 18.66 6.51
N VAL A 276 -29.15 17.85 7.57
CA VAL A 276 -28.02 16.94 7.72
C VAL A 276 -28.12 15.77 6.74
N GLU A 277 -29.31 15.20 6.58
CA GLU A 277 -29.56 14.11 5.61
C GLU A 277 -29.30 14.58 4.17
N LYS A 278 -29.77 15.79 3.80
CA LYS A 278 -29.51 16.40 2.49
C LYS A 278 -28.02 16.56 2.22
N LYS A 279 -27.29 17.17 3.17
CA LYS A 279 -25.85 17.37 3.05
C LYS A 279 -25.09 16.04 2.92
N THR A 280 -25.50 15.02 3.67
CA THR A 280 -24.88 13.68 3.59
C THR A 280 -25.06 13.08 2.21
N ILE A 281 -26.28 13.15 1.65
CA ILE A 281 -26.58 12.66 0.29
C ILE A 281 -25.72 13.39 -0.75
N GLU A 282 -25.61 14.72 -0.66
CA GLU A 282 -24.79 15.52 -1.57
C GLU A 282 -23.30 15.15 -1.51
N SER A 283 -22.80 14.75 -0.33
CA SER A 283 -21.40 14.40 -0.13
C SER A 283 -21.04 12.99 -0.62
N CYS A 284 -21.96 12.02 -0.62
CA CYS A 284 -21.59 10.61 -0.86
C CYS A 284 -22.44 9.86 -1.89
N ILE A 285 -23.48 10.47 -2.46
CA ILE A 285 -24.26 9.88 -3.54
C ILE A 285 -24.01 10.68 -4.81
N PRO A 286 -23.39 10.09 -5.86
CA PRO A 286 -23.15 10.82 -7.11
C PRO A 286 -24.48 11.33 -7.68
N TYR A 287 -24.47 12.53 -8.26
CA TYR A 287 -25.67 13.12 -8.83
C TYR A 287 -26.36 12.16 -9.79
N THR A 288 -27.62 11.85 -9.52
CA THR A 288 -28.38 10.83 -10.24
C THR A 288 -29.78 11.33 -10.54
N GLU A 289 -30.28 11.05 -11.75
CA GLU A 289 -31.64 11.33 -12.18
C GLU A 289 -32.17 10.22 -13.10
N ILE A 290 -33.48 10.15 -13.32
CA ILE A 290 -34.04 9.21 -14.31
C ILE A 290 -33.68 9.70 -15.71
N LEU A 291 -33.15 8.79 -16.54
CA LEU A 291 -32.86 9.09 -17.94
C LEU A 291 -34.19 9.30 -18.69
N SER A 292 -34.32 10.44 -19.37
CA SER A 292 -35.52 10.82 -20.10
C SER A 292 -35.15 11.58 -21.38
N LYS A 293 -36.16 11.96 -22.18
CA LYS A 293 -35.92 12.81 -23.36
C LYS A 293 -35.46 14.22 -22.98
N ASP A 294 -35.75 14.68 -21.76
CA ASP A 294 -35.48 16.05 -21.33
C ASP A 294 -33.99 16.26 -20.99
N ASN A 295 -33.32 15.24 -20.46
CA ASN A 295 -31.88 15.30 -20.13
C ASN A 295 -30.97 14.63 -21.18
N LEU A 296 -31.54 14.02 -22.22
CA LEU A 296 -30.80 13.35 -23.29
C LEU A 296 -29.76 14.26 -23.97
N ALA A 297 -30.14 15.49 -24.31
CA ALA A 297 -29.24 16.44 -24.97
C ALA A 297 -28.01 16.78 -24.10
N GLN A 298 -28.19 16.89 -22.79
CA GLN A 298 -27.10 17.12 -21.85
C GLN A 298 -26.19 15.89 -21.73
N CYS A 299 -26.78 14.69 -21.71
CA CYS A 299 -26.06 13.42 -21.69
C CYS A 299 -25.19 13.22 -22.93
N LEU A 300 -25.70 13.58 -24.12
CA LEU A 300 -24.95 13.53 -25.38
C LEU A 300 -23.78 14.53 -25.39
N ASN A 301 -24.04 15.79 -25.03
CA ASN A 301 -23.03 16.86 -25.08
C ASN A 301 -21.88 16.71 -24.07
N ARG A 302 -22.06 15.90 -23.02
CA ARG A 302 -21.08 15.73 -21.94
C ARG A 302 -20.91 14.25 -21.58
N LYS A 303 -20.86 13.37 -22.58
CA LYS A 303 -20.84 11.91 -22.41
C LYS A 303 -19.82 11.41 -21.38
N ASP A 304 -18.62 12.00 -21.36
CA ASP A 304 -17.52 11.55 -20.49
C ASP A 304 -17.80 11.79 -19.00
N LYS A 305 -18.81 12.60 -18.65
CA LYS A 305 -19.23 12.87 -17.28
C LYS A 305 -20.29 11.93 -16.75
N TYR A 306 -20.81 11.01 -17.58
CA TYR A 306 -21.98 10.23 -17.22
C TYR A 306 -21.78 8.73 -17.36
N VAL A 307 -22.52 8.02 -16.52
CA VAL A 307 -22.82 6.60 -16.62
C VAL A 307 -24.33 6.41 -16.69
N VAL A 308 -24.79 5.55 -17.60
CA VAL A 308 -26.18 5.14 -17.72
C VAL A 308 -26.32 3.72 -17.20
N LYS A 309 -27.29 3.49 -16.30
CA LYS A 309 -27.49 2.19 -15.64
C LYS A 309 -28.96 1.82 -15.61
N ALA A 310 -29.32 0.56 -15.85
CA ALA A 310 -30.68 0.10 -15.60
C ALA A 310 -31.05 0.24 -14.10
N CYS A 311 -32.30 0.58 -13.79
CA CYS A 311 -32.76 0.73 -12.40
C CYS A 311 -32.70 -0.59 -11.64
N LEU A 312 -33.11 -1.68 -12.29
CA LEU A 312 -32.96 -3.06 -11.84
C LEU A 312 -32.04 -3.78 -12.83
N GLY A 313 -30.79 -3.98 -12.45
CA GLY A 313 -29.75 -4.64 -13.26
C GLY A 313 -28.74 -5.32 -12.35
N ARG A 314 -28.06 -6.35 -12.88
CA ARG A 314 -27.17 -7.25 -12.11
C ARG A 314 -25.83 -7.45 -12.84
N TYR A 315 -24.78 -7.78 -12.10
CA TYR A 315 -23.47 -8.18 -12.65
C TYR A 315 -22.89 -7.22 -13.71
N SER A 316 -23.01 -5.90 -13.49
CA SER A 316 -22.60 -4.86 -14.45
C SER A 316 -23.31 -4.91 -15.81
N GLU A 317 -24.35 -5.74 -15.98
CA GLU A 317 -25.19 -5.74 -17.16
C GLU A 317 -25.95 -4.41 -17.25
N GLU A 318 -26.07 -3.90 -18.48
CA GLU A 318 -26.75 -2.63 -18.76
C GLU A 318 -26.14 -1.42 -18.02
N VAL A 319 -24.81 -1.43 -17.83
CA VAL A 319 -24.01 -0.30 -17.35
C VAL A 319 -23.15 0.26 -18.48
N TYR A 320 -23.40 1.51 -18.86
CA TYR A 320 -22.76 2.15 -20.01
C TYR A 320 -22.03 3.43 -19.59
N LEU A 321 -20.71 3.44 -19.74
CA LEU A 321 -19.85 4.58 -19.41
C LEU A 321 -19.63 5.44 -20.65
N GLY A 322 -20.13 6.67 -20.69
CA GLY A 322 -20.01 7.52 -21.88
C GLY A 322 -18.56 7.80 -22.29
N LYS A 323 -17.63 7.79 -21.33
CA LYS A 323 -16.18 7.92 -21.56
C LYS A 323 -15.57 6.79 -22.40
N LEU A 324 -16.19 5.60 -22.42
CA LEU A 324 -15.71 4.44 -23.19
C LEU A 324 -16.28 4.36 -24.61
N TYR A 325 -17.25 5.22 -24.95
CA TYR A 325 -17.89 5.24 -26.26
C TYR A 325 -17.36 6.42 -27.09
N ASN A 326 -17.28 6.25 -28.42
CA ASN A 326 -17.26 7.40 -29.32
C ASN A 326 -18.67 8.02 -29.42
N ASP A 327 -18.78 9.21 -30.01
CA ASP A 327 -20.05 9.96 -30.02
C ASP A 327 -21.18 9.22 -30.76
N ASP A 328 -20.89 8.57 -31.88
CA ASP A 328 -21.89 7.86 -32.70
C ASP A 328 -22.42 6.62 -31.98
N ASP A 329 -21.54 5.83 -31.39
CA ASP A 329 -21.92 4.62 -30.66
C ASP A 329 -22.63 4.96 -29.36
N TRP A 330 -22.23 6.05 -28.69
CA TRP A 330 -22.93 6.56 -27.52
C TRP A 330 -24.38 6.95 -27.87
N ASN A 331 -24.57 7.69 -28.97
CA ASN A 331 -25.92 8.07 -29.39
C ASN A 331 -26.81 6.85 -29.68
N LYS A 332 -26.29 5.87 -30.44
CA LYS A 332 -27.02 4.61 -30.72
C LYS A 332 -27.36 3.85 -29.44
N GLN A 333 -26.42 3.80 -28.48
CA GLN A 333 -26.64 3.12 -27.22
C GLN A 333 -27.76 3.80 -26.41
N LEU A 334 -27.79 5.13 -26.34
CA LEU A 334 -28.86 5.87 -25.65
C LEU A 334 -30.23 5.71 -26.34
N GLU A 335 -30.27 5.68 -27.67
CA GLU A 335 -31.50 5.40 -28.42
C GLU A 335 -32.04 3.99 -28.12
N ALA A 336 -31.15 2.99 -28.05
CA ALA A 336 -31.51 1.62 -27.67
C ALA A 336 -32.03 1.55 -26.22
N VAL A 337 -31.36 2.22 -25.28
CA VAL A 337 -31.77 2.30 -23.88
C VAL A 337 -33.15 2.95 -23.73
N LEU A 338 -33.42 4.05 -24.43
CA LEU A 338 -34.72 4.74 -24.36
C LEU A 338 -35.86 3.95 -25.01
N SER A 339 -35.57 3.00 -25.91
CA SER A 339 -36.56 2.20 -26.62
C SER A 339 -36.81 0.81 -26.01
N CYS A 340 -35.97 0.35 -25.07
CA CYS A 340 -36.08 -0.99 -24.48
C CYS A 340 -37.25 -1.16 -23.48
N GLY A 341 -37.87 -0.06 -23.05
CA GLY A 341 -39.01 -0.07 -22.13
C GLY A 341 -38.66 -0.27 -20.64
N LYS A 342 -37.38 -0.46 -20.30
CA LYS A 342 -36.89 -0.49 -18.92
C LYS A 342 -36.49 0.90 -18.42
N MET A 343 -36.63 1.13 -17.12
CA MET A 343 -36.19 2.38 -16.50
C MET A 343 -34.67 2.40 -16.33
N HIS A 344 -34.04 3.51 -16.71
CA HIS A 344 -32.61 3.74 -16.57
C HIS A 344 -32.33 5.04 -15.82
N VAL A 345 -31.22 5.09 -15.10
CA VAL A 345 -30.70 6.30 -14.47
C VAL A 345 -29.55 6.89 -15.28
N LEU A 346 -29.47 8.21 -15.27
CA LEU A 346 -28.30 8.99 -15.66
C LEU A 346 -27.58 9.43 -14.38
N GLN A 347 -26.33 9.01 -14.21
CA GLN A 347 -25.55 9.29 -13.00
C GLN A 347 -24.21 9.93 -13.37
N HIS A 348 -23.72 10.86 -12.55
CA HIS A 348 -22.36 11.39 -12.69
C HIS A 348 -21.33 10.28 -12.51
N LEU A 349 -20.38 10.23 -13.44
CA LEU A 349 -19.24 9.33 -13.35
C LEU A 349 -18.36 9.75 -12.17
N ILE A 350 -18.02 8.79 -11.31
CA ILE A 350 -17.06 8.97 -10.22
C ILE A 350 -15.66 8.92 -10.84
N ASP A 351 -14.81 9.89 -10.53
CA ASP A 351 -13.40 9.89 -10.92
C ASP A 351 -12.60 9.04 -9.94
N ILE A 352 -12.77 7.72 -10.04
CA ILE A 352 -12.22 6.74 -9.10
C ILE A 352 -10.69 6.82 -9.13
N ARG A 353 -10.07 6.98 -7.96
CA ARG A 353 -8.60 6.94 -7.86
C ARG A 353 -8.09 5.51 -8.05
N GLN A 354 -6.91 5.37 -8.66
CA GLN A 354 -6.18 4.12 -8.65
C GLN A 354 -5.39 3.99 -7.35
N GLU A 355 -5.21 2.76 -6.90
CA GLU A 355 -4.41 2.40 -5.73
C GLU A 355 -3.28 1.48 -6.15
N HIS A 356 -2.13 1.62 -5.49
CA HIS A 356 -1.07 0.62 -5.59
C HIS A 356 -1.42 -0.58 -4.72
N CYS A 357 -1.49 -1.75 -5.34
CA CYS A 357 -1.84 -3.01 -4.67
C CYS A 357 -1.08 -4.17 -5.31
N TYR A 358 -1.38 -5.39 -4.86
CA TYR A 358 -0.67 -6.59 -5.29
C TYR A 358 -1.65 -7.65 -5.77
N ALA A 359 -1.42 -8.12 -7.00
CA ALA A 359 -2.07 -9.30 -7.54
C ALA A 359 -1.18 -10.53 -7.31
N PRO A 360 -1.69 -11.62 -6.72
CA PRO A 360 -0.92 -12.84 -6.56
C PRO A 360 -0.72 -13.53 -7.92
N ASP A 361 0.28 -14.41 -8.03
CA ASP A 361 0.46 -15.28 -9.19
C ASP A 361 0.75 -16.75 -8.83
N TYR A 362 0.73 -17.61 -9.85
CA TYR A 362 0.95 -19.07 -9.72
C TYR A 362 2.37 -19.45 -9.25
N ASN A 363 3.34 -18.53 -9.32
CA ASN A 363 4.70 -18.73 -8.83
C ASN A 363 4.86 -18.32 -7.37
N ASN A 364 3.75 -18.07 -6.66
CA ASN A 364 3.76 -17.59 -5.28
C ASN A 364 4.47 -16.23 -5.14
N ARG A 365 4.33 -15.39 -6.16
CA ARG A 365 4.83 -14.01 -6.17
C ARG A 365 3.67 -13.04 -6.05
N ASN A 366 4.00 -11.80 -5.71
CA ASN A 366 3.04 -10.71 -5.66
C ASN A 366 3.43 -9.68 -6.70
N THR A 367 2.61 -9.49 -7.71
CA THR A 367 2.89 -8.51 -8.75
C THR A 367 2.39 -7.14 -8.29
N PRO A 368 3.27 -6.14 -8.09
CA PRO A 368 2.84 -4.78 -7.81
C PRO A 368 2.19 -4.17 -9.06
N LEU A 369 1.05 -3.51 -8.90
CA LEU A 369 0.35 -2.79 -9.96
C LEU A 369 -0.58 -1.71 -9.40
N THR A 370 -1.08 -0.86 -10.30
CA THR A 370 -2.18 0.07 -9.99
C THR A 370 -3.52 -0.52 -10.39
N ALA A 371 -4.54 -0.37 -9.53
CA ALA A 371 -5.88 -0.89 -9.76
C ALA A 371 -6.97 0.03 -9.18
N TYR A 372 -8.18 -0.08 -9.70
CA TYR A 372 -9.37 0.54 -9.12
C TYR A 372 -9.97 -0.39 -8.06
N GLY A 373 -10.25 0.15 -6.87
CA GLY A 373 -10.86 -0.60 -5.77
C GLY A 373 -12.37 -0.30 -5.64
N ASN A 374 -13.20 -1.34 -5.75
CA ASN A 374 -14.59 -1.29 -5.29
C ASN A 374 -14.65 -1.82 -3.85
N PHE A 375 -14.82 -0.93 -2.88
CA PHE A 375 -14.91 -1.25 -1.46
C PHE A 375 -16.37 -1.54 -1.10
N GLY A 376 -16.73 -2.82 -1.07
CA GLY A 376 -18.01 -3.30 -0.55
C GLY A 376 -18.06 -3.16 0.97
N VAL A 377 -18.81 -2.19 1.49
CA VAL A 377 -19.00 -1.97 2.93
C VAL A 377 -20.24 -2.72 3.39
N TYR A 378 -20.08 -3.58 4.37
CA TYR A 378 -21.16 -4.42 4.87
C TYR A 378 -21.72 -3.90 6.17
N ILE A 379 -23.04 -3.87 6.26
CA ILE A 379 -23.77 -3.31 7.41
C ILE A 379 -24.69 -4.38 7.99
N MET A 380 -24.59 -4.57 9.31
CA MET A 380 -25.51 -5.35 10.13
C MET A 380 -25.92 -4.49 11.32
N ASP A 381 -27.19 -4.53 11.71
CA ASP A 381 -27.73 -3.71 12.82
C ASP A 381 -27.41 -2.20 12.73
N ASN A 382 -27.50 -1.62 11.54
CA ASN A 382 -27.13 -0.22 11.26
C ASN A 382 -25.66 0.12 11.54
N LYS A 383 -24.78 -0.88 11.69
CA LYS A 383 -23.36 -0.72 11.94
C LYS A 383 -22.51 -1.39 10.87
N SER A 384 -21.43 -0.71 10.46
CA SER A 384 -20.45 -1.34 9.58
C SER A 384 -19.80 -2.52 10.32
N CYS A 385 -19.75 -3.68 9.66
CA CYS A 385 -19.36 -4.95 10.28
C CYS A 385 -18.23 -5.68 9.54
N GLY A 386 -17.89 -5.22 8.34
CA GLY A 386 -16.81 -5.72 7.50
C GLY A 386 -16.70 -4.92 6.20
N ILE A 387 -15.56 -5.00 5.52
CA ILE A 387 -15.31 -4.39 4.22
C ILE A 387 -14.57 -5.41 3.33
N LEU A 388 -14.97 -5.51 2.07
CA LEU A 388 -14.30 -6.30 1.04
C LEU A 388 -13.90 -5.38 -0.11
N VAL A 389 -12.69 -5.51 -0.63
CA VAL A 389 -12.28 -4.84 -1.86
C VAL A 389 -12.29 -5.81 -3.02
N ARG A 390 -12.80 -5.35 -4.17
CA ARG A 390 -12.59 -5.98 -5.48
C ARG A 390 -11.72 -5.05 -6.33
N TRP A 391 -10.52 -5.51 -6.64
CA TRP A 391 -9.55 -4.81 -7.49
C TRP A 391 -9.79 -5.12 -8.96
N SER A 392 -9.60 -4.11 -9.81
CA SER A 392 -9.71 -4.23 -11.26
C SER A 392 -8.73 -3.30 -11.96
N SER A 393 -8.09 -3.76 -13.03
CA SER A 393 -7.23 -2.93 -13.87
C SER A 393 -8.04 -1.97 -14.78
N SER A 394 -9.34 -2.21 -14.94
CA SER A 394 -10.28 -1.37 -15.67
C SER A 394 -11.33 -0.72 -14.78
N LEU A 395 -11.90 0.40 -15.24
CA LEU A 395 -12.98 1.13 -14.56
C LEU A 395 -14.25 0.29 -14.35
N LEU A 396 -14.53 -0.66 -15.24
CA LEU A 396 -15.57 -1.66 -15.04
C LEU A 396 -14.95 -2.90 -14.42
N THR A 397 -15.54 -3.35 -13.32
CA THR A 397 -15.23 -4.62 -12.67
C THR A 397 -15.70 -5.77 -13.58
N ASN A 398 -14.82 -6.73 -13.85
CA ASN A 398 -15.12 -7.98 -14.52
C ASN A 398 -14.60 -9.14 -13.68
N ASP A 399 -15.49 -10.06 -13.34
CA ASP A 399 -15.21 -11.16 -12.43
C ASP A 399 -14.11 -12.10 -12.95
N ASP A 400 -13.83 -12.13 -14.27
CA ASP A 400 -12.80 -12.98 -14.88
C ASP A 400 -11.35 -12.56 -14.53
N TYR A 401 -11.12 -11.33 -14.07
CA TYR A 401 -9.77 -10.83 -13.77
C TYR A 401 -9.72 -9.94 -12.53
N THR A 402 -10.75 -9.96 -11.70
CA THR A 402 -10.73 -9.25 -10.41
C THR A 402 -10.12 -10.12 -9.33
N TRP A 403 -9.51 -9.45 -8.35
CA TRP A 403 -8.98 -10.09 -7.17
C TRP A 403 -9.32 -9.28 -5.93
N MET A 404 -9.14 -9.89 -4.77
CA MET A 404 -9.38 -9.29 -3.48
C MET A 404 -8.13 -9.38 -2.61
N SER A 405 -8.07 -8.50 -1.63
CA SER A 405 -7.03 -8.52 -0.60
C SER A 405 -7.66 -8.33 0.78
N PRO A 406 -7.01 -8.81 1.85
CA PRO A 406 -7.34 -8.41 3.21
C PRO A 406 -7.30 -6.88 3.33
N LEU A 407 -8.14 -6.34 4.20
CA LEU A 407 -8.22 -4.89 4.42
C LEU A 407 -7.89 -4.55 5.86
N GLY A 408 -6.97 -3.61 6.02
CA GLY A 408 -6.62 -3.00 7.30
C GLY A 408 -6.97 -1.53 7.36
N GLU A 409 -7.08 -0.99 8.57
CA GLU A 409 -7.01 0.46 8.79
C GLU A 409 -5.78 0.83 9.61
N ASP A 410 -5.05 1.82 9.15
CA ASP A 410 -3.89 2.34 9.86
C ASP A 410 -3.66 3.83 9.61
N GLU A 411 -2.72 4.38 10.39
CA GLU A 411 -2.15 5.69 10.11
C GLU A 411 -0.69 5.47 9.78
N TYR A 412 -0.40 5.46 8.48
CA TYR A 412 0.95 5.24 7.98
C TYR A 412 1.93 6.26 8.61
N PRO A 413 3.11 5.83 9.10
CA PRO A 413 4.03 6.73 9.79
C PRO A 413 4.78 7.72 8.89
N LEU A 414 4.61 7.60 7.56
CA LEU A 414 5.13 8.52 6.56
C LEU A 414 3.98 9.23 5.87
N LYS A 415 4.12 10.54 5.67
CA LYS A 415 3.12 11.36 4.97
C LYS A 415 3.80 12.38 4.06
N ILE A 416 3.27 12.57 2.86
CA ILE A 416 3.62 13.70 2.01
C ILE A 416 2.74 14.90 2.37
N GLU A 417 3.36 16.00 2.79
CA GLU A 417 2.74 17.31 2.86
C GLU A 417 2.95 18.05 1.54
N LYS A 418 1.90 18.11 0.74
CA LYS A 418 1.88 18.87 -0.50
C LYS A 418 1.99 20.37 -0.21
N ARG A 419 2.83 21.08 -0.96
CA ARG A 419 2.95 22.53 -0.90
C ARG A 419 2.11 23.18 -1.98
N HIS A 420 1.29 24.12 -1.56
CA HIS A 420 0.43 24.87 -2.46
C HIS A 420 1.07 26.21 -2.81
N PHE A 421 1.25 26.44 -4.11
CA PHE A 421 1.63 27.72 -4.68
C PHE A 421 0.39 28.32 -5.37
N ASP A 422 0.23 29.65 -5.35
CA ASP A 422 -0.94 30.30 -5.95
C ASP A 422 -1.04 30.05 -7.46
N THR A 423 0.12 29.96 -8.12
CA THR A 423 0.26 29.72 -9.57
C THR A 423 1.47 28.84 -9.83
N GLU A 424 1.45 28.14 -10.96
CA GLU A 424 2.60 27.33 -11.41
C GLU A 424 3.84 28.20 -11.68
N GLU A 425 3.65 29.42 -12.21
CA GLU A 425 4.74 30.39 -12.44
C GLU A 425 5.51 30.70 -11.14
N LYS A 426 4.80 30.97 -10.03
CA LYS A 426 5.44 31.22 -8.73
C LYS A 426 6.18 29.99 -8.18
N ARG A 427 5.71 28.78 -8.49
CA ARG A 427 6.37 27.53 -8.10
C ARG A 427 7.69 27.38 -8.85
N VAL A 428 7.68 27.62 -10.17
CA VAL A 428 8.86 27.58 -11.03
C VAL A 428 9.87 28.64 -10.58
N ASP A 429 9.44 29.89 -10.35
CA ASP A 429 10.32 30.96 -9.84
C ASP A 429 11.00 30.53 -8.53
N PHE A 430 10.23 29.96 -7.59
CA PHE A 430 10.78 29.46 -6.34
C PHE A 430 11.81 28.34 -6.55
N TYR A 431 11.55 27.42 -7.47
CA TYR A 431 12.44 26.31 -7.79
C TYR A 431 13.75 26.81 -8.43
N GLU A 432 13.66 27.78 -9.35
CA GLU A 432 14.82 28.40 -9.99
C GLU A 432 15.66 29.18 -8.97
N ASP A 433 15.04 30.02 -8.14
CA ASP A 433 15.71 30.76 -7.06
C ASP A 433 16.38 29.84 -6.03
N LEU A 434 15.77 28.68 -5.75
CA LEU A 434 16.34 27.66 -4.88
C LEU A 434 17.57 27.03 -5.55
N SER A 435 17.43 26.64 -6.81
CA SER A 435 18.50 26.01 -7.59
C SER A 435 19.70 26.95 -7.75
N GLU A 436 19.46 28.24 -7.97
CA GLU A 436 20.51 29.26 -8.06
C GLU A 436 21.23 29.46 -6.72
N GLU A 437 20.51 29.56 -5.59
CA GLU A 437 21.14 29.64 -4.26
C GLU A 437 22.03 28.41 -4.00
N LEU A 438 21.53 27.21 -4.33
CA LEU A 438 22.27 25.96 -4.12
C LEU A 438 23.54 25.88 -4.98
N ALA A 439 23.46 26.31 -6.24
CA ALA A 439 24.62 26.38 -7.13
C ALA A 439 25.70 27.33 -6.58
N PHE A 440 25.33 28.53 -6.11
CA PHE A 440 26.32 29.49 -5.62
C PHE A 440 26.86 29.19 -4.21
N LYS A 441 26.05 28.57 -3.35
CA LYS A 441 26.42 28.34 -1.95
C LYS A 441 27.08 26.99 -1.71
N TYR A 442 26.76 26.00 -2.54
CA TYR A 442 27.19 24.61 -2.36
C TYR A 442 27.81 23.98 -3.62
N ASP A 443 27.98 24.75 -4.70
CA ASP A 443 28.39 24.23 -6.03
C ASP A 443 27.46 23.12 -6.54
N TYR A 444 26.20 23.14 -6.08
CA TYR A 444 25.25 22.06 -6.29
C TYR A 444 24.49 22.24 -7.60
N THR A 445 24.79 21.38 -8.57
CA THR A 445 24.28 21.48 -9.94
C THR A 445 23.26 20.39 -10.31
N GLY A 446 22.98 19.46 -9.39
CA GLY A 446 21.99 18.38 -9.59
C GLY A 446 20.65 18.82 -10.21
N PRO A 447 20.04 19.95 -9.81
CA PRO A 447 18.76 20.41 -10.35
C PRO A 447 18.78 20.73 -11.85
N TYR A 448 19.95 21.01 -12.43
CA TYR A 448 20.11 21.41 -13.84
C TYR A 448 20.49 20.24 -14.76
N THR A 449 20.78 19.07 -14.21
CA THR A 449 21.34 17.93 -14.96
C THR A 449 20.30 16.90 -15.41
N ASN A 450 19.06 17.03 -14.94
CA ASN A 450 18.00 16.04 -15.15
C ASN A 450 16.84 16.58 -16.00
N ILE A 451 16.16 15.67 -16.70
CA ILE A 451 14.90 15.95 -17.43
C ILE A 451 13.73 16.17 -16.44
N LEU A 452 13.87 15.62 -15.23
CA LEU A 452 12.92 15.70 -14.12
C LEU A 452 13.43 16.70 -13.08
N GLU A 453 12.53 17.39 -12.39
CA GLU A 453 12.90 18.16 -11.20
C GLU A 453 13.43 17.21 -10.11
N TYR A 454 14.73 17.30 -9.81
CA TYR A 454 15.39 16.42 -8.83
C TYR A 454 14.92 16.71 -7.38
N ILE A 455 14.63 17.97 -7.06
CA ILE A 455 14.21 18.38 -5.71
C ILE A 455 12.69 18.43 -5.68
N SER A 456 12.04 17.67 -4.80
CA SER A 456 10.62 17.90 -4.52
C SER A 456 10.43 19.14 -3.65
N LEU A 457 9.49 20.00 -4.02
CA LEU A 457 9.04 21.10 -3.17
C LEU A 457 8.03 20.64 -2.10
N ASP A 458 7.42 19.47 -2.31
CA ASP A 458 6.66 18.77 -1.29
C ASP A 458 7.61 18.18 -0.24
N ASN A 459 7.09 17.88 0.95
CA ASN A 459 7.93 17.48 2.07
C ASN A 459 7.40 16.20 2.69
N MET A 460 8.31 15.31 3.09
CA MET A 460 7.96 14.11 3.82
C MET A 460 7.96 14.41 5.32
N ILE A 461 6.86 14.08 5.98
CA ILE A 461 6.74 14.10 7.44
C ILE A 461 6.83 12.67 7.95
N ILE A 462 7.75 12.46 8.89
CA ILE A 462 7.92 11.19 9.60
C ILE A 462 7.34 11.36 11.01
N LYS A 463 6.49 10.42 11.43
CA LYS A 463 6.07 10.34 12.84
C LYS A 463 7.29 10.16 13.74
N ARG A 464 7.29 10.88 14.87
CA ARG A 464 8.37 10.81 15.87
C ARG A 464 8.64 9.39 16.38
N SER A 465 7.62 8.55 16.47
CA SER A 465 7.77 7.14 16.86
C SER A 465 8.63 6.35 15.87
N LEU A 466 8.42 6.55 14.56
CA LEU A 466 9.20 5.87 13.52
C LEU A 466 10.63 6.42 13.50
N TYR A 467 10.82 7.74 13.66
CA TYR A 467 12.15 8.32 13.76
C TYR A 467 12.95 7.75 14.94
N ASN A 468 12.34 7.63 16.11
CA ASN A 468 12.98 7.02 17.27
C ASN A 468 13.29 5.53 17.03
N GLU A 469 12.38 4.78 16.41
CA GLU A 469 12.63 3.39 16.04
C GLU A 469 13.82 3.25 15.07
N MET A 470 13.94 4.14 14.06
CA MET A 470 15.10 4.16 13.17
C MET A 470 16.41 4.45 13.92
N LYS A 471 16.38 5.37 14.90
CA LYS A 471 17.56 5.65 15.74
C LYS A 471 17.99 4.44 16.55
N ASP A 472 17.03 3.80 17.23
CA ASP A 472 17.29 2.64 18.07
C ASP A 472 17.76 1.45 17.22
N ALA A 473 17.12 1.23 16.06
CA ALA A 473 17.48 0.17 15.14
C ALA A 473 18.86 0.40 14.52
N GLY A 474 19.15 1.64 14.09
CA GLY A 474 20.47 2.01 13.57
C GLY A 474 21.58 1.83 14.60
N HIS A 475 21.34 2.22 15.85
CA HIS A 475 22.30 2.02 16.94
C HIS A 475 22.55 0.54 17.24
N LYS A 476 21.48 -0.27 17.34
CA LYS A 476 21.61 -1.71 17.59
C LYS A 476 22.30 -2.42 16.43
N PHE A 477 21.99 -2.05 15.18
CA PHE A 477 22.69 -2.56 14.00
C PHE A 477 24.18 -2.25 14.06
N CYS A 478 24.57 -1.00 14.34
CA CYS A 478 25.98 -0.62 14.46
C CYS A 478 26.69 -1.37 15.60
N SER A 479 26.02 -1.58 16.74
CA SER A 479 26.54 -2.38 17.85
C SER A 479 26.83 -3.83 17.44
N ILE A 480 25.94 -4.47 16.68
CA ILE A 480 26.16 -5.80 16.10
C ILE A 480 27.36 -5.79 15.15
N LEU A 481 27.48 -4.78 14.28
CA LEU A 481 28.62 -4.65 13.37
C LEU A 481 29.94 -4.46 14.12
N LYS A 482 29.99 -3.64 15.18
CA LYS A 482 31.18 -3.47 16.03
C LYS A 482 31.60 -4.76 16.71
N LYS A 483 30.66 -5.68 16.96
CA LYS A 483 30.93 -7.01 17.50
C LYS A 483 31.43 -7.99 16.44
N VAL A 484 30.80 -8.02 15.26
CA VAL A 484 31.03 -9.05 14.23
C VAL A 484 32.20 -8.69 13.29
N CYS A 485 32.29 -7.44 12.84
CA CYS A 485 33.29 -7.01 11.85
C CYS A 485 34.75 -7.25 12.30
N PRO A 486 35.14 -7.04 13.57
CA PRO A 486 36.50 -7.37 14.02
C PRO A 486 36.85 -8.86 13.84
N HIS A 487 35.90 -9.77 14.12
CA HIS A 487 36.12 -11.20 13.92
C HIS A 487 36.21 -11.58 12.45
N ILE A 488 35.42 -10.94 11.59
CA ILE A 488 35.52 -11.10 10.13
C ILE A 488 36.91 -10.62 9.66
N LYS A 489 37.34 -9.45 10.13
CA LYS A 489 38.64 -8.85 9.82
C LYS A 489 39.80 -9.78 10.23
N GLU A 490 39.74 -10.42 11.38
CA GLU A 490 40.75 -11.38 11.84
C GLU A 490 40.77 -12.69 11.01
N ASN A 491 39.72 -12.96 10.24
CA ASN A 491 39.53 -14.21 9.48
C ASN A 491 39.20 -13.94 7.99
N LEU A 492 39.84 -12.91 7.39
CA LEU A 492 39.56 -12.49 6.01
C LEU A 492 39.81 -13.57 4.96
N GLU A 493 40.76 -14.49 5.18
CA GLU A 493 40.97 -15.63 4.29
C GLU A 493 39.72 -16.50 4.13
N LEU A 494 38.87 -16.58 5.17
CA LEU A 494 37.62 -17.33 5.14
C LEU A 494 36.45 -16.48 4.63
N PHE A 495 36.31 -15.26 5.13
CA PHE A 495 35.14 -14.41 4.86
C PHE A 495 35.28 -13.55 3.62
N GLY A 496 36.50 -13.22 3.21
CA GLY A 496 36.78 -12.36 2.05
C GLY A 496 36.14 -12.88 0.76
N PRO A 497 36.27 -14.19 0.41
CA PRO A 497 35.57 -14.75 -0.74
C PRO A 497 34.04 -14.68 -0.62
N ILE A 498 33.48 -14.89 0.58
CA ILE A 498 32.03 -14.81 0.85
C ILE A 498 31.51 -13.39 0.66
N LEU A 499 32.31 -12.39 1.03
CA LEU A 499 31.97 -10.97 0.95
C LEU A 499 32.29 -10.35 -0.42
N GLY A 500 32.88 -11.10 -1.35
CA GLY A 500 33.34 -10.57 -2.63
C GLY A 500 34.57 -9.65 -2.52
N ILE A 501 35.33 -9.75 -1.43
CA ILE A 501 36.51 -8.91 -1.20
C ILE A 501 37.73 -9.55 -1.86
N PRO A 502 38.41 -8.87 -2.80
CA PRO A 502 39.62 -9.39 -3.42
C PRO A 502 40.77 -9.57 -2.42
N GLU A 503 41.44 -10.73 -2.48
CA GLU A 503 42.56 -11.12 -1.59
C GLU A 503 43.67 -10.05 -1.52
N ARG A 504 43.96 -9.38 -2.64
CA ARG A 504 44.98 -8.31 -2.69
C ARG A 504 44.69 -7.12 -1.78
N LEU A 505 43.44 -6.96 -1.31
CA LEU A 505 43.03 -5.88 -0.43
C LEU A 505 43.03 -6.27 1.06
N TYR A 506 43.24 -7.56 1.40
CA TYR A 506 43.14 -8.04 2.79
C TYR A 506 44.10 -7.32 3.72
N LYS A 507 45.37 -7.22 3.33
CA LYS A 507 46.39 -6.54 4.13
C LYS A 507 46.04 -5.07 4.41
N MET A 508 45.41 -4.39 3.46
CA MET A 508 44.94 -3.01 3.63
C MET A 508 43.84 -2.92 4.70
N ILE A 509 42.94 -3.91 4.74
CA ILE A 509 41.88 -4.02 5.74
C ILE A 509 42.48 -4.31 7.12
N GLU A 510 43.42 -5.25 7.20
CA GLU A 510 44.08 -5.68 8.44
C GLU A 510 44.78 -4.54 9.18
N ILE A 511 45.52 -3.68 8.46
CA ILE A 511 46.31 -2.62 9.09
C ILE A 511 45.48 -1.46 9.66
N SER A 512 44.19 -1.36 9.31
CA SER A 512 43.32 -0.30 9.80
C SER A 512 43.28 -0.34 11.34
N SER A 513 43.70 0.73 12.01
CA SER A 513 43.87 0.78 13.46
C SER A 513 42.69 1.41 14.19
N THR A 514 41.82 2.10 13.45
CA THR A 514 40.66 2.79 14.00
C THR A 514 39.58 1.85 14.53
N SER A 515 38.96 2.25 15.64
CA SER A 515 37.84 1.56 16.26
C SER A 515 36.46 2.02 15.74
N GLU A 516 36.45 3.07 14.90
CA GLU A 516 35.25 3.58 14.27
C GLU A 516 34.83 2.69 13.10
N LEU A 517 33.53 2.40 12.98
CA LEU A 517 32.99 1.58 11.87
C LEU A 517 33.21 2.24 10.51
N CYS A 518 33.00 3.55 10.43
CA CYS A 518 33.15 4.39 9.25
C CYS A 518 33.20 5.86 9.72
N ALA A 519 33.83 6.74 8.94
CA ALA A 519 33.74 8.18 9.14
C ALA A 519 32.29 8.67 8.97
N VAL A 520 31.65 8.21 7.89
CA VAL A 520 30.22 8.39 7.64
C VAL A 520 29.70 7.16 6.91
N GLY A 521 28.58 6.60 7.38
CA GLY A 521 27.81 5.57 6.69
C GLY A 521 26.37 6.00 6.49
N ARG A 522 25.60 5.25 5.70
CA ARG A 522 24.16 5.47 5.53
C ARG A 522 23.43 4.14 5.49
N ILE A 523 22.49 3.94 6.41
CA ILE A 523 21.57 2.80 6.39
C ILE A 523 20.38 3.18 5.52
N ASP A 524 20.09 2.41 4.49
CA ASP A 524 18.91 2.65 3.65
C ASP A 524 17.73 1.85 4.26
N PHE A 525 16.80 2.58 4.90
CA PHE A 525 15.59 2.04 5.49
C PHE A 525 14.40 2.12 4.54
N ALA A 526 13.48 1.16 4.66
CA ALA A 526 12.16 1.20 4.03
C ALA A 526 11.07 0.76 5.01
N VAL A 527 9.85 1.24 4.80
CA VAL A 527 8.68 0.82 5.57
C VAL A 527 7.76 0.01 4.65
N ASP A 528 7.43 -1.21 5.06
CA ASP A 528 6.59 -2.10 4.26
C ASP A 528 5.09 -1.76 4.38
N ASP A 529 4.26 -2.46 3.60
CA ASP A 529 2.79 -2.32 3.63
C ASP A 529 2.16 -2.60 4.99
N LEU A 530 2.81 -3.39 5.85
CA LEU A 530 2.36 -3.68 7.22
C LEU A 530 2.84 -2.61 8.23
N GLY A 531 3.56 -1.58 7.77
CA GLY A 531 4.12 -0.53 8.60
C GLY A 531 5.38 -0.94 9.37
N LYS A 532 6.05 -2.03 8.96
CA LYS A 532 7.30 -2.49 9.59
C LYS A 532 8.52 -1.85 8.93
N LEU A 533 9.46 -1.44 9.77
CA LEU A 533 10.74 -0.88 9.34
C LEU A 533 11.71 -2.01 8.93
N ASN A 534 12.36 -1.87 7.77
CA ASN A 534 13.32 -2.81 7.21
C ASN A 534 14.62 -2.10 6.83
N ILE A 535 15.76 -2.74 7.08
CA ILE A 535 17.11 -2.34 6.65
C ILE A 535 17.41 -3.05 5.33
N LEU A 536 17.60 -2.28 4.26
CA LEU A 536 17.86 -2.84 2.93
C LEU A 536 19.34 -3.03 2.63
N GLU A 537 20.17 -2.07 3.06
CA GLU A 537 21.63 -2.09 2.90
C GLU A 537 22.30 -1.08 3.83
N PHE A 538 23.62 -1.20 3.97
CA PHE A 538 24.46 -0.23 4.66
C PHE A 538 25.57 0.28 3.74
N ASN A 539 25.48 1.55 3.37
CA ASN A 539 26.43 2.25 2.51
C ASN A 539 27.51 2.90 3.38
N SER A 540 28.60 2.18 3.65
CA SER A 540 29.68 2.61 4.56
C SER A 540 30.91 3.22 3.88
N GLU A 541 30.97 3.22 2.54
CA GLU A 541 32.13 3.76 1.82
C GLU A 541 31.89 5.16 1.24
N THR A 542 30.83 5.32 0.44
CA THR A 542 30.55 6.54 -0.33
C THR A 542 29.09 7.00 -0.17
N PRO A 543 28.63 7.32 1.05
CA PRO A 543 27.27 7.81 1.24
C PRO A 543 27.12 9.21 0.62
N ALA A 544 26.21 9.34 -0.35
CA ALA A 544 25.84 10.62 -0.97
C ALA A 544 24.72 11.35 -0.21
N GLY A 545 24.39 12.56 -0.65
CA GLY A 545 23.21 13.33 -0.21
C GLY A 545 23.53 14.44 0.80
N PHE A 546 24.80 14.86 0.94
CA PHE A 546 25.19 15.79 2.01
C PHE A 546 24.63 17.19 1.82
N VAL A 547 24.67 17.71 0.58
CA VAL A 547 24.13 19.04 0.28
C VAL A 547 22.61 19.04 0.42
N GLU A 548 21.96 17.98 -0.03
CA GLU A 548 20.53 17.77 0.10
C GLU A 548 20.11 17.84 1.57
N SER A 549 20.75 17.02 2.40
CA SER A 549 20.35 16.83 3.79
C SER A 549 20.71 18.01 4.68
N MET A 550 21.91 18.60 4.52
CA MET A 550 22.35 19.74 5.34
C MET A 550 21.90 21.09 4.78
N GLY A 551 21.95 21.26 3.47
CA GLY A 551 21.70 22.52 2.77
C GLY A 551 20.24 22.67 2.40
N ILE A 552 19.75 21.83 1.49
CA ILE A 552 18.39 21.94 0.93
C ILE A 552 17.35 21.83 2.04
N ASN A 553 17.47 20.84 2.94
CA ASN A 553 16.51 20.65 4.04
C ASN A 553 16.38 21.91 4.92
N SER A 554 17.51 22.56 5.24
CA SER A 554 17.54 23.78 6.05
C SER A 554 16.99 24.99 5.29
N ILE A 555 17.31 25.14 3.99
CA ILE A 555 16.84 26.25 3.16
C ILE A 555 15.32 26.15 2.96
N MET A 556 14.83 24.96 2.61
CA MET A 556 13.40 24.67 2.45
C MET A 556 12.62 24.99 3.72
N LYS A 557 13.13 24.54 4.87
CA LYS A 557 12.51 24.84 6.16
C LYS A 557 12.38 26.34 6.42
N SER A 558 13.42 27.10 6.13
CA SER A 558 13.42 28.56 6.32
C SER A 558 12.50 29.27 5.33
N ARG A 559 12.61 28.97 4.03
CA ARG A 559 11.88 29.67 2.97
C ARG A 559 10.38 29.35 2.98
N LEU A 560 10.00 28.13 3.35
CA LEU A 560 8.61 27.67 3.42
C LEU A 560 8.01 27.71 4.83
N TYR A 561 8.71 28.26 5.82
CA TYR A 561 8.26 28.40 7.20
C TYR A 561 7.78 27.08 7.85
N ILE A 562 8.51 25.99 7.58
CA ILE A 562 8.17 24.65 8.07
C ILE A 562 8.44 24.58 9.59
N LYS A 563 7.43 24.18 10.36
CA LYS A 563 7.47 24.17 11.83
C LYS A 563 8.08 22.88 12.40
N GLN A 564 7.93 21.78 11.66
CA GLN A 564 8.39 20.44 12.02
C GLN A 564 9.90 20.42 12.22
N GLU A 565 10.39 19.50 13.04
CA GLU A 565 11.81 19.40 13.41
C GLU A 565 12.66 18.94 12.22
N ASP A 566 13.85 19.52 12.07
CA ASP A 566 14.79 19.13 11.02
C ASP A 566 15.72 18.04 11.56
N PRO A 567 15.70 16.80 11.03
CA PRO A 567 16.52 15.70 11.52
C PRO A 567 18.02 15.91 11.28
N ASN A 568 18.41 16.87 10.43
CA ASN A 568 19.79 17.04 9.95
C ASN A 568 20.60 18.09 10.70
N VAL A 569 20.03 18.76 11.71
CA VAL A 569 20.69 19.87 12.44
C VAL A 569 22.05 19.47 13.04
N ASN A 570 22.18 18.22 13.49
CA ASN A 570 23.40 17.73 14.14
C ASN A 570 24.34 16.95 13.20
N LEU A 571 23.97 16.76 11.94
CA LEU A 571 24.71 15.91 10.99
C LEU A 571 26.15 16.38 10.83
N LYS A 572 26.37 17.67 10.54
CA LYS A 572 27.71 18.26 10.36
C LYS A 572 28.62 18.05 11.57
N ASN A 573 28.10 18.30 12.78
CA ASN A 573 28.89 18.17 14.01
C ASN A 573 29.21 16.71 14.33
N SER A 574 28.30 15.79 14.03
CA SER A 574 28.53 14.34 14.24
C SER A 574 29.64 13.82 13.33
N ILE A 575 29.58 14.16 12.03
CA ILE A 575 30.65 13.84 11.06
C ILE A 575 31.99 14.42 11.49
N LYS A 576 32.01 15.70 11.91
CA LYS A 576 33.23 16.36 12.41
C LYS A 576 33.88 15.61 13.57
N ASN A 577 33.09 15.12 14.51
CA ASN A 577 33.61 14.42 15.68
C ASN A 577 34.26 13.08 15.30
N VAL A 578 33.62 12.29 14.44
CA VAL A 578 34.18 11.02 13.97
C VAL A 578 35.45 11.24 13.14
N LEU A 579 35.44 12.23 12.23
CA LEU A 579 36.64 12.58 11.46
C LEU A 579 37.81 12.96 12.37
N LYS A 580 37.57 13.76 13.43
CA LYS A 580 38.59 14.05 14.45
C LYS A 580 39.09 12.79 15.14
N ASN A 581 38.21 11.87 15.51
CA ASN A 581 38.61 10.61 16.16
C ASN A 581 39.50 9.77 15.27
N ILE A 582 39.10 9.55 14.01
CA ILE A 582 39.89 8.78 13.04
C ILE A 582 41.25 9.44 12.81
N ILE A 583 41.30 10.76 12.60
CA ILE A 583 42.58 11.48 12.42
C ILE A 583 43.46 11.36 13.67
N ASN A 584 42.89 11.53 14.86
CA ASN A 584 43.63 11.38 16.12
C ASN A 584 44.20 9.95 16.30
N GLU A 585 43.49 8.93 15.83
CA GLU A 585 43.97 7.54 15.85
C GLU A 585 45.12 7.31 14.87
N ILE A 586 45.02 7.85 13.66
CA ILE A 586 46.12 7.85 12.68
C ILE A 586 47.34 8.60 13.27
N GLU A 587 47.12 9.73 13.96
CA GLU A 587 48.16 10.55 14.58
C GLU A 587 48.95 9.82 15.68
N LYS A 588 48.39 8.78 16.31
CA LYS A 588 49.11 7.94 17.27
C LYS A 588 50.26 7.16 16.64
N HIS A 589 50.19 6.91 15.33
CA HIS A 589 51.15 6.08 14.60
C HIS A 589 52.04 6.89 13.65
N LYS A 590 51.56 8.04 13.13
CA LYS A 590 52.33 8.92 12.25
C LYS A 590 51.86 10.37 12.33
N HIS A 591 52.72 11.33 12.03
CA HIS A 591 52.32 12.74 11.98
C HIS A 591 51.42 13.03 10.76
N VAL A 592 50.29 13.70 10.95
CA VAL A 592 49.35 14.09 9.87
C VAL A 592 49.44 15.59 9.62
N LYS A 593 49.77 16.00 8.40
CA LYS A 593 49.80 17.40 7.95
C LYS A 593 48.92 17.62 6.73
N ASN A 594 49.10 16.79 5.71
CA ASN A 594 48.42 16.90 4.43
C ASN A 594 47.32 15.83 4.34
N ILE A 595 46.06 16.27 4.28
CA ILE A 595 44.91 15.38 4.11
C ILE A 595 44.38 15.59 2.69
N ALA A 596 44.41 14.55 1.87
CA ALA A 596 43.82 14.60 0.54
C ALA A 596 42.32 14.25 0.62
N VAL A 597 41.48 14.98 -0.10
CA VAL A 597 40.08 14.61 -0.36
C VAL A 597 40.00 14.25 -1.84
N VAL A 598 39.74 12.97 -2.12
CA VAL A 598 40.01 12.37 -3.43
C VAL A 598 38.74 11.75 -4.01
N MET A 599 38.47 12.07 -5.28
CA MET A 599 37.28 11.60 -6.03
C MET A 599 37.62 11.29 -7.50
N SER A 600 36.59 10.97 -8.29
CA SER A 600 36.71 10.61 -9.71
C SER A 600 36.48 11.78 -10.71
N TRP A 601 36.23 13.00 -10.21
CA TRP A 601 35.71 14.15 -10.97
C TRP A 601 34.32 13.95 -11.58
N TYR A 602 33.56 12.95 -11.14
CA TYR A 602 32.12 12.95 -11.39
C TYR A 602 31.47 14.16 -10.73
N TYR A 603 30.55 14.84 -11.42
CA TYR A 603 30.05 16.14 -10.96
C TYR A 603 29.37 16.07 -9.58
N GLU A 604 28.72 14.93 -9.27
CA GLU A 604 28.07 14.72 -7.96
C GLU A 604 29.07 14.52 -6.81
N ASP A 605 30.23 13.94 -7.11
CA ASP A 605 31.28 13.74 -6.11
C ASP A 605 31.81 15.09 -5.61
N ILE A 606 31.88 16.09 -6.49
CA ILE A 606 32.52 17.38 -6.20
C ILE A 606 31.81 18.08 -5.05
N PHE A 607 30.48 18.25 -5.11
CA PHE A 607 29.77 18.97 -4.05
C PHE A 607 29.69 18.17 -2.75
N ASN A 608 29.56 16.84 -2.81
CA ASN A 608 29.55 15.98 -1.62
C ASN A 608 30.91 16.04 -0.89
N THR A 609 32.01 15.92 -1.62
CA THR A 609 33.36 15.99 -1.06
C THR A 609 33.77 17.40 -0.65
N ASN A 610 33.23 18.45 -1.29
CA ASN A 610 33.45 19.83 -0.86
C ASN A 610 32.89 20.06 0.56
N VAL A 611 31.70 19.53 0.86
CA VAL A 611 31.13 19.56 2.23
C VAL A 611 32.08 18.89 3.23
N ILE A 612 32.63 17.72 2.90
CA ILE A 612 33.58 17.02 3.76
C ILE A 612 34.89 17.81 3.92
N SER A 613 35.40 18.42 2.85
CA SER A 613 36.59 19.28 2.87
C SER A 613 36.42 20.45 3.84
N GLU A 614 35.26 21.12 3.81
CA GLU A 614 34.94 22.20 4.76
C GLU A 614 34.85 21.69 6.22
N ILE A 615 34.30 20.50 6.45
CA ILE A 615 34.28 19.89 7.79
C ILE A 615 35.69 19.55 8.27
N LEU A 616 36.55 19.02 7.40
CA LEU A 616 37.94 18.69 7.72
C LEU A 616 38.76 19.94 8.08
N LYS A 617 38.51 21.08 7.43
CA LYS A 617 39.12 22.38 7.81
C LYS A 617 38.76 22.80 9.24
N GLU A 618 37.60 22.41 9.75
CA GLU A 618 37.19 22.63 11.15
C GLU A 618 37.76 21.57 12.13
N CYS A 619 38.39 20.51 11.62
CA CYS A 619 38.91 19.42 12.45
C CYS A 619 40.24 19.77 13.13
N GLY A 620 41.09 20.57 12.47
CA GLY A 620 42.39 20.97 12.97
C GLY A 620 43.16 21.80 11.95
N SER A 621 44.43 22.10 12.23
CA SER A 621 45.30 22.86 11.31
C SER A 621 45.94 21.95 10.26
N TYR A 622 45.11 21.35 9.41
CA TYR A 622 45.53 20.47 8.32
C TYR A 622 45.55 21.22 6.98
N ASN A 623 46.48 20.83 6.11
CA ASN A 623 46.48 21.25 4.72
C ASN A 623 45.58 20.30 3.92
N ILE A 624 44.35 20.75 3.62
CA ILE A 624 43.36 19.96 2.87
C ILE A 624 43.62 20.13 1.37
N ILE A 625 43.90 19.03 0.69
CA ILE A 625 44.23 19.01 -0.74
C ILE A 625 43.13 18.27 -1.49
N PHE A 626 42.39 19.00 -2.31
CA PHE A 626 41.32 18.44 -3.13
C PHE A 626 41.87 17.96 -4.47
N GLY A 627 41.50 16.78 -4.94
CA GLY A 627 41.95 16.31 -6.26
C GLY A 627 41.37 14.98 -6.68
N ASN A 628 41.90 14.47 -7.79
CA ASN A 628 41.44 13.22 -8.39
C ASN A 628 42.42 12.09 -8.16
N ILE A 629 41.89 10.87 -7.99
CA ILE A 629 42.67 9.65 -7.79
C ILE A 629 43.70 9.40 -8.91
N TYR A 630 43.38 9.72 -10.15
CA TYR A 630 44.27 9.54 -11.30
C TYR A 630 45.44 10.55 -11.31
N ASP A 631 45.32 11.67 -10.59
CA ASP A 631 46.41 12.65 -10.42
C ASP A 631 47.42 12.24 -9.34
N MET A 632 47.08 11.25 -8.52
CA MET A 632 47.95 10.78 -7.43
C MET A 632 49.10 9.93 -7.96
N LYS A 633 50.25 10.05 -7.30
CA LYS A 633 51.50 9.36 -7.66
C LYS A 633 52.06 8.60 -6.47
N VAL A 634 52.70 7.47 -6.76
CA VAL A 634 53.46 6.70 -5.78
C VAL A 634 54.94 6.83 -6.09
N MET A 635 55.72 7.27 -5.10
CA MET A 635 57.18 7.39 -5.17
C MET A 635 57.77 6.89 -3.85
N ASP A 636 58.73 5.98 -3.90
CA ASP A 636 59.37 5.38 -2.71
C ASP A 636 58.36 4.89 -1.64
N ASN A 637 57.29 4.22 -2.11
CA ASN A 637 56.18 3.71 -1.29
C ASN A 637 55.42 4.80 -0.50
N LYS A 638 55.51 6.06 -0.92
CA LYS A 638 54.75 7.20 -0.41
C LYS A 638 53.82 7.75 -1.47
N ILE A 639 52.72 8.33 -1.02
CA ILE A 639 51.65 8.84 -1.90
C ILE A 639 51.77 10.36 -1.99
N TYR A 640 51.70 10.89 -3.22
CA TYR A 640 51.78 12.32 -3.51
C TYR A 640 50.58 12.79 -4.34
N LEU A 641 50.09 14.00 -4.06
CA LEU A 641 49.10 14.70 -4.88
C LEU A 641 49.60 16.13 -5.13
N TYR A 642 49.68 16.51 -6.41
CA TYR A 642 50.20 17.81 -6.86
C TYR A 642 51.55 18.22 -6.20
N GLY A 643 52.43 17.22 -5.98
CA GLY A 643 53.76 17.41 -5.40
C GLY A 643 53.83 17.44 -3.87
N ASN A 644 52.69 17.37 -3.16
CA ASN A 644 52.65 17.25 -1.71
C ASN A 644 52.62 15.78 -1.29
N GLU A 645 53.46 15.38 -0.33
CA GLU A 645 53.35 14.08 0.34
C GLU A 645 52.05 14.04 1.14
N ILE A 646 51.23 13.02 0.93
CA ILE A 646 49.92 12.88 1.57
C ILE A 646 50.07 12.03 2.82
N ASP A 647 49.44 12.43 3.92
CA ASP A 647 49.45 11.70 5.19
C ASP A 647 48.13 10.97 5.44
N ALA A 648 47.00 11.53 5.03
CA ALA A 648 45.69 10.85 5.10
C ALA A 648 44.86 11.15 3.86
N ILE A 649 43.93 10.26 3.51
CA ILE A 649 43.11 10.32 2.31
C ILE A 649 41.66 10.12 2.71
N TYR A 650 40.84 11.17 2.61
CA TYR A 650 39.39 10.99 2.48
C TYR A 650 39.06 10.55 1.06
N ARG A 651 38.57 9.32 0.88
CA ARG A 651 38.16 8.78 -0.43
C ARG A 651 36.66 8.92 -0.63
N TYR A 652 36.29 9.30 -1.83
CA TYR A 652 34.91 9.27 -2.30
C TYR A 652 34.82 8.46 -3.59
N TYR A 653 35.22 7.20 -3.46
CA TYR A 653 35.10 6.17 -4.47
C TYR A 653 35.24 4.79 -3.81
N PRO A 654 34.73 3.74 -4.45
CA PRO A 654 34.80 2.35 -3.96
C PRO A 654 36.22 1.84 -3.71
N LEU A 655 36.44 1.07 -2.64
CA LEU A 655 37.77 0.49 -2.37
C LEU A 655 38.08 -0.71 -3.29
N ASP A 656 37.05 -1.43 -3.73
CA ASP A 656 37.20 -2.56 -4.64
C ASP A 656 37.79 -2.15 -6.01
N TRP A 657 37.66 -0.88 -6.40
CA TRP A 657 38.25 -0.35 -7.64
C TRP A 657 39.78 -0.47 -7.68
N PHE A 658 40.48 -0.44 -6.55
CA PHE A 658 41.93 -0.64 -6.53
C PHE A 658 42.36 -2.01 -7.11
N TYR A 659 41.47 -3.01 -7.07
CA TYR A 659 41.73 -4.32 -7.66
C TYR A 659 41.44 -4.36 -9.16
N TYR A 660 40.34 -3.76 -9.60
CA TYR A 660 39.86 -3.84 -10.98
C TYR A 660 40.50 -2.81 -11.91
N ASP A 661 40.81 -1.61 -11.42
CA ASP A 661 41.42 -0.52 -12.20
C ASP A 661 42.95 -0.60 -12.19
N GLU A 662 43.56 -0.71 -13.37
CA GLU A 662 45.01 -0.84 -13.52
C GLU A 662 45.80 0.37 -13.01
N ASP A 663 45.27 1.58 -13.17
CA ASP A 663 45.91 2.81 -12.73
C ASP A 663 45.88 2.97 -11.21
N MET A 664 44.91 2.32 -10.54
CA MET A 664 44.76 2.33 -9.08
C MET A 664 45.57 1.23 -8.39
N ARG A 665 45.84 0.09 -9.05
CA ARG A 665 46.61 -1.02 -8.46
C ARG A 665 47.94 -0.61 -7.84
N LYS A 666 48.60 0.42 -8.38
CA LYS A 666 49.88 0.96 -7.87
C LYS A 666 49.81 1.46 -6.41
N PHE A 667 48.62 1.76 -5.90
CA PHE A 667 48.41 2.23 -4.53
C PHE A 667 48.20 1.10 -3.52
N ILE A 668 47.98 -0.16 -3.95
CA ILE A 668 47.71 -1.27 -3.03
C ILE A 668 48.87 -1.45 -2.04
N GLU A 669 50.12 -1.46 -2.51
CA GLU A 669 51.29 -1.66 -1.65
C GLU A 669 51.49 -0.55 -0.60
N PRO A 670 51.52 0.76 -0.96
CA PRO A 670 51.66 1.81 0.05
C PRO A 670 50.50 1.84 1.04
N LEU A 671 49.26 1.61 0.57
CA LEU A 671 48.08 1.54 1.43
C LEU A 671 48.04 0.27 2.31
N SER A 672 48.81 -0.78 1.98
CA SER A 672 48.91 -2.01 2.78
C SER A 672 50.08 -1.98 3.77
N THR A 673 50.89 -0.93 3.78
CA THR A 673 52.07 -0.80 4.64
C THR A 673 51.95 0.34 5.65
N SER A 674 51.04 1.29 5.44
CA SER A 674 50.77 2.39 6.37
C SER A 674 49.30 2.80 6.28
N GLU A 675 48.73 3.25 7.39
CA GLU A 675 47.32 3.63 7.44
C GLU A 675 47.11 5.04 6.85
N TYR A 676 46.38 5.15 5.74
CA TYR A 676 46.07 6.43 5.09
C TYR A 676 44.56 6.75 5.06
N LEU A 677 43.71 5.74 5.09
CA LEU A 677 42.35 5.85 4.53
C LEU A 677 41.30 6.35 5.53
N ILE A 678 40.48 7.27 5.05
CA ILE A 678 39.25 7.78 5.65
C ILE A 678 38.21 7.71 4.51
N ASN A 679 37.07 7.04 4.58
CA ASN A 679 36.70 5.94 5.44
C ASN A 679 37.79 4.85 5.54
N PRO A 680 37.90 4.18 6.70
CA PRO A 680 38.86 3.09 6.93
C PRO A 680 38.67 1.94 5.93
N ALA A 681 39.73 1.18 5.63
CA ALA A 681 39.67 0.08 4.66
C ALA A 681 38.68 -1.03 5.05
N HIS A 682 38.49 -1.26 6.36
CA HIS A 682 37.59 -2.30 6.85
C HIS A 682 36.10 -2.04 6.54
N THR A 683 35.74 -0.82 6.12
CA THR A 683 34.37 -0.51 5.65
C THR A 683 33.93 -1.35 4.46
N LEU A 684 34.86 -1.95 3.71
CA LEU A 684 34.51 -2.87 2.63
C LEU A 684 33.78 -4.14 3.14
N ILE A 685 34.02 -4.54 4.40
CA ILE A 685 33.27 -5.63 5.06
C ILE A 685 31.80 -5.24 5.23
N SER A 686 31.55 -4.05 5.79
CA SER A 686 30.20 -3.57 6.08
C SER A 686 29.43 -3.06 4.86
N GLN A 687 30.15 -2.72 3.79
CA GLN A 687 29.59 -2.33 2.49
C GLN A 687 29.04 -3.53 1.71
N SER A 688 29.62 -4.72 1.91
CA SER A 688 29.20 -5.92 1.19
C SER A 688 27.80 -6.35 1.62
N LYS A 689 26.88 -6.45 0.66
CA LYS A 689 25.51 -6.93 0.90
C LYS A 689 25.49 -8.39 1.40
N ALA A 690 26.52 -9.17 1.07
CA ALA A 690 26.71 -10.53 1.57
C ALA A 690 26.89 -10.60 3.09
N LEU A 691 27.24 -9.50 3.76
CA LEU A 691 27.27 -9.43 5.21
C LEU A 691 25.92 -9.79 5.83
N PHE A 692 24.78 -9.47 5.19
CA PHE A 692 23.48 -9.83 5.73
C PHE A 692 23.25 -11.35 5.73
N ALA A 693 23.72 -12.06 4.70
CA ALA A 693 23.72 -13.53 4.71
C ALA A 693 24.60 -14.08 5.84
N VAL A 694 25.78 -13.49 6.06
CA VAL A 694 26.66 -13.85 7.18
C VAL A 694 25.94 -13.65 8.52
N LEU A 695 25.26 -12.52 8.74
CA LEU A 695 24.51 -12.25 9.97
C LEU A 695 23.41 -13.31 10.22
N TYR A 696 22.71 -13.74 9.18
CA TYR A 696 21.73 -14.82 9.28
C TYR A 696 22.37 -16.18 9.65
N GLU A 697 23.54 -16.49 9.10
CA GLU A 697 24.27 -17.72 9.43
C GLU A 697 24.81 -17.74 10.88
N LEU A 698 24.96 -16.58 11.51
CA LEU A 698 25.38 -16.46 12.91
C LEU A 698 24.25 -16.74 13.92
N ILE A 699 22.98 -16.73 13.48
CA ILE A 699 21.83 -17.02 14.35
C ILE A 699 21.92 -18.45 14.90
N GLY A 700 21.77 -18.58 16.22
CA GLY A 700 21.83 -19.85 16.94
C GLY A 700 23.24 -20.41 17.12
N LYS A 701 24.30 -19.67 16.73
CA LYS A 701 25.70 -20.12 16.87
C LYS A 701 26.35 -19.68 18.20
N GLY A 702 25.66 -18.88 19.01
CA GLY A 702 26.16 -18.35 20.29
C GLY A 702 27.17 -17.21 20.16
N ILE A 703 27.38 -16.69 18.95
CA ILE A 703 28.15 -15.46 18.70
C ILE A 703 27.28 -14.24 19.03
N LEU A 704 26.02 -14.28 18.60
CA LEU A 704 25.01 -13.26 18.88
C LEU A 704 24.23 -13.61 20.16
N ASP A 705 23.77 -12.60 20.88
CA ASP A 705 22.79 -12.79 21.95
C ASP A 705 21.35 -12.86 21.40
N ASN A 706 20.39 -13.32 22.22
CA ASN A 706 19.00 -13.49 21.78
C ASN A 706 18.34 -12.16 21.33
N SER A 707 18.73 -11.02 21.90
CA SER A 707 18.22 -9.71 21.47
C SER A 707 18.80 -9.31 20.10
N GLU A 708 20.03 -9.68 19.80
CA GLU A 708 20.69 -9.46 18.50
C GLU A 708 20.11 -10.36 17.41
N GLU A 709 19.85 -11.63 17.72
CA GLU A 709 19.21 -12.58 16.80
C GLU A 709 17.79 -12.11 16.44
N GLN A 710 16.98 -11.76 17.43
CA GLN A 710 15.64 -11.20 17.20
C GLN A 710 15.67 -9.87 16.43
N PHE A 711 16.73 -9.06 16.61
CA PHE A 711 16.91 -7.83 15.85
C PHE A 711 17.09 -8.13 14.36
N ILE A 712 17.95 -9.10 14.01
CA ILE A 712 18.20 -9.48 12.62
C ILE A 712 16.92 -9.99 11.97
N GLU A 713 16.21 -10.92 12.62
CA GLU A 713 14.94 -11.47 12.12
C GLU A 713 13.84 -10.41 11.97
N LYS A 714 13.88 -9.36 12.80
CA LYS A 714 12.87 -8.29 12.77
C LYS A 714 13.14 -7.24 11.69
N TYR A 715 14.38 -6.79 11.55
CA TYR A 715 14.72 -5.59 10.76
C TYR A 715 15.45 -5.89 9.45
N ILE A 716 16.06 -7.05 9.27
CA ILE A 716 16.79 -7.38 8.05
C ILE A 716 15.99 -8.44 7.30
N PRO A 717 15.50 -8.19 6.07
CA PRO A 717 14.84 -9.22 5.28
C PRO A 717 15.74 -10.45 5.10
N TYR A 718 15.16 -11.64 5.05
CA TYR A 718 15.95 -12.88 4.95
C TYR A 718 16.90 -12.82 3.75
N THR A 719 18.19 -13.07 3.99
CA THR A 719 19.23 -12.97 2.96
C THR A 719 20.10 -14.22 2.96
N THR A 720 20.40 -14.74 1.77
CA THR A 720 21.30 -15.89 1.56
C THR A 720 22.16 -15.67 0.31
N ILE A 721 23.32 -16.34 0.25
CA ILE A 721 24.18 -16.39 -0.95
C ILE A 721 23.79 -17.55 -1.90
N GLN A 722 23.00 -18.51 -1.41
CA GLN A 722 22.50 -19.64 -2.19
C GLN A 722 21.02 -19.84 -1.90
N LYS A 723 20.21 -19.99 -2.95
CA LYS A 723 18.76 -20.22 -2.82
C LYS A 723 18.51 -21.46 -1.96
N ASP A 724 17.74 -21.30 -0.90
CA ASP A 724 17.37 -22.38 0.02
C ASP A 724 15.85 -22.49 0.16
N LYS A 725 15.38 -23.32 1.10
CA LYS A 725 13.93 -23.52 1.35
C LYS A 725 13.29 -22.41 2.19
N LYS A 726 14.10 -21.55 2.82
CA LYS A 726 13.62 -20.45 3.66
C LYS A 726 13.35 -19.20 2.83
N LEU A 727 14.17 -18.97 1.80
CA LEU A 727 14.01 -17.88 0.84
C LEU A 727 12.61 -17.91 0.23
N SER A 728 11.96 -16.76 0.20
CA SER A 728 10.68 -16.56 -0.47
C SER A 728 10.81 -16.82 -1.98
N HIS A 729 9.69 -17.07 -2.65
CA HIS A 729 9.66 -17.04 -4.13
C HIS A 729 9.66 -15.61 -4.68
N ASP A 730 9.40 -14.64 -3.80
CA ASP A 730 9.38 -13.20 -4.06
C ASP A 730 10.64 -12.57 -3.42
N PHE A 731 11.71 -12.49 -4.21
CA PHE A 731 13.05 -12.06 -3.76
C PHE A 731 13.75 -11.18 -4.80
N LEU A 732 14.78 -10.45 -4.36
CA LEU A 732 15.68 -9.68 -5.21
C LEU A 732 17.08 -10.30 -5.19
N ALA A 733 17.67 -10.48 -6.37
CA ALA A 733 19.09 -10.76 -6.53
C ALA A 733 19.87 -9.44 -6.58
N LYS A 734 20.84 -9.27 -5.66
CA LYS A 734 21.62 -8.02 -5.52
C LYS A 734 23.11 -8.32 -5.56
N PRO A 735 23.91 -7.70 -6.45
CA PRO A 735 25.34 -7.97 -6.49
C PRO A 735 26.01 -7.56 -5.19
N TYR A 736 27.05 -8.29 -4.75
CA TYR A 736 27.66 -8.08 -3.43
C TYR A 736 28.09 -6.63 -3.15
N LEU A 737 28.71 -5.98 -4.14
CA LEU A 737 29.34 -4.66 -4.01
C LEU A 737 28.76 -3.59 -4.96
N SER A 738 27.67 -3.89 -5.69
CA SER A 738 27.05 -2.87 -6.56
C SER A 738 26.37 -1.76 -5.75
N ARG A 739 26.19 -0.61 -6.40
CA ARG A 739 25.66 0.63 -5.84
C ARG A 739 24.58 1.20 -6.76
N GLU A 740 23.72 2.08 -6.23
CA GLU A 740 22.68 2.82 -6.99
C GLU A 740 21.65 1.94 -7.71
N GLY A 741 21.32 0.77 -7.15
CA GLY A 741 20.34 -0.13 -7.76
C GLY A 741 20.83 -0.84 -9.03
N ASN A 742 22.07 -0.64 -9.43
CA ASN A 742 22.65 -1.26 -10.62
C ASN A 742 22.69 -2.79 -10.48
N ASP A 743 22.31 -3.46 -11.58
CA ASP A 743 22.23 -4.92 -11.70
C ASP A 743 21.37 -5.60 -10.63
N ILE A 744 20.39 -4.89 -10.04
CA ILE A 744 19.37 -5.55 -9.22
C ILE A 744 18.40 -6.28 -10.16
N GLU A 745 18.34 -7.60 -9.99
CA GLU A 745 17.47 -8.47 -10.76
C GLU A 745 16.34 -8.97 -9.85
N ASP A 746 15.11 -8.68 -10.24
CA ASP A 746 13.96 -9.24 -9.55
C ASP A 746 13.80 -10.72 -9.95
N SER A 747 13.30 -11.54 -9.02
CA SER A 747 12.80 -12.90 -9.26
C SER A 747 11.81 -13.03 -10.45
N PHE A 748 11.25 -11.93 -10.97
CA PHE A 748 10.48 -11.93 -12.22
C PHE A 748 11.33 -12.10 -13.50
N LYS A 749 12.63 -11.84 -13.45
CA LYS A 749 13.55 -11.86 -14.60
C LYS A 749 14.44 -13.10 -14.54
N GLU A 750 15.01 -13.46 -15.69
CA GLU A 750 16.09 -14.45 -15.73
C GLU A 750 17.30 -13.85 -15.00
N ILE A 751 17.84 -14.60 -14.04
CA ILE A 751 18.96 -14.15 -13.20
C ILE A 751 20.26 -14.65 -13.82
N ASP A 752 21.25 -13.77 -13.94
CA ASP A 752 22.59 -14.14 -14.41
C ASP A 752 23.32 -14.98 -13.35
N GLU A 753 23.43 -16.30 -13.57
CA GLU A 753 24.08 -17.22 -12.63
C GLU A 753 25.61 -17.06 -12.58
N ASP A 754 26.22 -16.33 -13.52
CA ASP A 754 27.68 -16.10 -13.56
C ASP A 754 28.13 -14.92 -12.68
N LYS A 755 27.19 -14.20 -12.04
CA LYS A 755 27.47 -13.08 -11.14
C LYS A 755 27.33 -13.46 -9.66
N ASP A 756 28.15 -12.80 -8.83
CA ASP A 756 28.12 -12.93 -7.38
C ASP A 756 26.93 -12.14 -6.78
N TYR A 757 25.81 -12.85 -6.58
CA TYR A 757 24.55 -12.30 -6.05
C TYR A 757 24.25 -12.78 -4.63
N ILE A 758 23.74 -11.86 -3.79
CA ILE A 758 22.88 -12.27 -2.67
C ILE A 758 21.44 -12.41 -3.17
N TYR A 759 20.68 -13.29 -2.53
CA TYR A 759 19.23 -13.39 -2.68
C TYR A 759 18.58 -12.92 -1.38
N GLN A 760 17.81 -11.84 -1.46
CA GLN A 760 17.13 -11.25 -0.31
C GLN A 760 15.62 -11.21 -0.54
N ASP A 761 14.83 -11.63 0.45
CA ASP A 761 13.37 -11.51 0.43
C ASP A 761 12.96 -10.07 0.08
N ARG A 762 12.02 -9.94 -0.87
CA ARG A 762 11.59 -8.62 -1.32
C ARG A 762 10.76 -7.94 -0.22
N VAL A 763 11.10 -6.69 0.05
CA VAL A 763 10.28 -5.81 0.90
C VAL A 763 9.24 -5.14 0.02
N ASN A 764 7.96 -5.36 0.32
CA ASN A 764 6.84 -4.69 -0.33
C ASN A 764 6.68 -3.30 0.30
N ILE A 765 7.47 -2.35 -0.21
CA ILE A 765 7.54 -0.98 0.32
C ILE A 765 6.22 -0.27 0.01
N ARG A 766 5.57 0.31 1.03
CA ARG A 766 4.31 1.03 0.82
C ARG A 766 4.59 2.35 0.11
N PRO A 767 4.05 2.56 -1.11
CA PRO A 767 4.32 3.78 -1.86
C PRO A 767 3.51 4.96 -1.33
N LEU A 768 3.96 6.14 -1.69
CA LEU A 768 3.28 7.41 -1.43
C LEU A 768 2.99 8.10 -2.76
N ARG A 769 1.90 8.88 -2.81
CA ARG A 769 1.56 9.72 -3.96
C ARG A 769 2.39 11.00 -3.92
N LEU A 770 3.21 11.22 -4.96
CA LEU A 770 4.00 12.44 -5.12
C LEU A 770 3.74 13.04 -6.50
N THR A 771 3.74 14.37 -6.58
CA THR A 771 3.64 15.08 -7.86
C THR A 771 5.03 15.11 -8.52
N GLU A 772 5.13 14.51 -9.69
CA GLU A 772 6.32 14.55 -10.54
C GLU A 772 6.21 15.70 -11.54
N HIS A 773 7.12 16.66 -11.45
CA HIS A 773 7.25 17.76 -12.40
C HIS A 773 8.32 17.46 -13.45
N THR A 774 7.96 17.72 -14.71
CA THR A 774 8.80 17.52 -15.91
C THR A 774 8.67 18.72 -16.84
N CYS A 775 9.53 18.79 -17.86
CA CYS A 775 9.39 19.80 -18.92
C CYS A 775 8.09 19.67 -19.75
N LEU A 776 7.37 18.55 -19.66
CA LEU A 776 6.10 18.30 -20.35
C LEU A 776 4.86 18.63 -19.50
N GLY A 777 5.03 18.79 -18.19
CA GLY A 777 3.95 18.99 -17.24
C GLY A 777 4.17 18.25 -15.92
N ALA A 778 3.11 18.18 -15.13
CA ALA A 778 3.10 17.51 -13.84
C ALA A 778 2.14 16.31 -13.83
N GLU A 779 2.53 15.23 -13.19
CA GLU A 779 1.72 14.02 -13.03
C GLU A 779 1.85 13.49 -11.60
N GLU A 780 0.74 13.06 -10.99
CA GLU A 780 0.79 12.36 -9.70
C GLU A 780 1.15 10.89 -9.93
N LYS A 781 2.19 10.39 -9.26
CA LYS A 781 2.64 9.00 -9.35
C LYS A 781 2.79 8.38 -7.97
N PHE A 782 2.66 7.07 -7.91
CA PHE A 782 3.10 6.29 -6.77
C PHE A 782 4.62 6.17 -6.81
N GLN A 783 5.28 6.58 -5.74
CA GLN A 783 6.73 6.51 -5.59
C GLN A 783 7.11 5.88 -4.25
N PHE A 784 8.25 5.19 -4.24
CA PHE A 784 8.69 4.36 -3.13
C PHE A 784 9.74 5.09 -2.29
N PRO A 785 9.47 5.39 -1.00
CA PRO A 785 10.41 6.11 -0.16
C PRO A 785 11.53 5.19 0.36
N ILE A 786 12.77 5.58 0.10
CA ILE A 786 13.97 5.04 0.75
C ILE A 786 14.53 6.11 1.69
N ILE A 787 14.57 5.80 2.98
CA ILE A 787 15.01 6.71 4.04
C ILE A 787 16.46 6.36 4.38
N GLY A 788 17.41 7.07 3.79
CA GLY A 788 18.83 6.95 4.11
C GLY A 788 19.15 7.63 5.43
N ALA A 789 19.42 6.85 6.48
CA ALA A 789 19.81 7.36 7.79
C ALA A 789 21.34 7.42 7.90
N TYR A 790 21.90 8.62 8.06
CA TYR A 790 23.34 8.79 8.23
C TYR A 790 23.80 8.28 9.58
N ILE A 791 24.88 7.51 9.58
CA ILE A 791 25.56 6.98 10.75
C ILE A 791 26.88 7.71 10.93
N ALA A 792 27.06 8.28 12.11
CA ALA A 792 28.33 8.79 12.61
C ALA A 792 28.34 8.52 14.12
N ASP A 793 29.46 8.02 14.67
CA ASP A 793 29.57 7.65 16.10
C ASP A 793 28.53 6.59 16.51
N ASP A 794 28.30 5.60 15.64
CA ASP A 794 27.31 4.51 15.78
C ASP A 794 25.87 4.94 16.05
N VAL A 795 25.53 6.18 15.73
CA VAL A 795 24.18 6.71 15.92
C VAL A 795 23.66 7.34 14.64
N VAL A 796 22.35 7.26 14.48
CA VAL A 796 21.64 7.99 13.42
C VAL A 796 21.72 9.49 13.73
N CYS A 797 22.38 10.24 12.86
CA CYS A 797 22.66 11.68 13.04
C CYS A 797 22.05 12.58 11.95
N GLY A 798 21.41 12.00 10.94
CA GLY A 798 20.68 12.71 9.89
C GLY A 798 19.89 11.76 9.00
N ILE A 799 19.04 12.32 8.14
CA ILE A 799 18.16 11.63 7.19
C ILE A 799 18.31 12.25 5.80
N TYR A 800 18.42 11.39 4.80
CA TYR A 800 18.41 11.66 3.37
C TYR A 800 17.35 10.78 2.70
N THR A 801 16.24 11.35 2.27
CA THR A 801 15.15 10.59 1.66
C THR A 801 15.18 10.70 0.16
N ARG A 802 15.10 9.54 -0.50
CA ARG A 802 14.88 9.43 -1.95
C ARG A 802 13.51 8.84 -2.23
N MET A 803 12.85 9.34 -3.26
CA MET A 803 11.59 8.80 -3.77
C MET A 803 11.72 8.54 -5.27
N GLY A 804 11.44 7.32 -5.70
CA GLY A 804 11.53 6.93 -7.10
C GLY A 804 10.70 5.70 -7.39
N GLU A 805 11.13 4.94 -8.40
CA GLU A 805 10.55 3.64 -8.76
C GLU A 805 10.83 2.57 -7.68
N ALA A 806 10.24 1.38 -7.85
CA ALA A 806 10.35 0.27 -6.89
C ALA A 806 11.80 -0.15 -6.62
N VAL A 807 12.67 -0.03 -7.62
CA VAL A 807 14.12 -0.06 -7.45
C VAL A 807 14.63 1.37 -7.61
N THR A 808 15.18 1.92 -6.54
CA THR A 808 15.70 3.29 -6.55
C THR A 808 16.96 3.39 -7.39
N ASP A 809 16.92 4.23 -8.42
CA ASP A 809 18.03 4.52 -9.33
C ASP A 809 18.36 6.03 -9.34
N ILE A 810 19.12 6.48 -10.34
CA ILE A 810 19.53 7.87 -10.54
C ILE A 810 18.36 8.83 -10.82
N THR A 811 17.20 8.31 -11.23
CA THR A 811 16.00 9.13 -11.49
C THR A 811 15.22 9.46 -10.22
N ALA A 812 15.58 8.82 -9.09
CA ALA A 812 14.97 9.09 -7.80
C ALA A 812 15.22 10.52 -7.35
N LYS A 813 14.19 11.12 -6.78
CA LYS A 813 14.17 12.52 -6.36
C LYS A 813 14.49 12.65 -4.89
N TYR A 814 15.13 13.76 -4.54
CA TYR A 814 15.30 14.15 -3.16
C TYR A 814 14.02 14.78 -2.61
N VAL A 815 13.59 14.32 -1.43
CA VAL A 815 12.44 14.88 -0.71
C VAL A 815 12.88 15.36 0.67
N SER A 816 12.70 16.67 0.92
CA SER A 816 13.00 17.27 2.22
C SER A 816 12.16 16.61 3.30
N THR A 817 12.81 16.20 4.38
CA THR A 817 12.23 15.32 5.40
C THR A 817 12.26 15.98 6.77
N TYR A 818 11.12 15.96 7.46
CA TYR A 818 10.96 16.57 8.79
C TYR A 818 10.23 15.63 9.76
N ILE A 819 10.44 15.84 11.05
CA ILE A 819 9.83 15.06 12.12
C ILE A 819 8.64 15.82 12.69
N GLU A 820 7.51 15.13 12.85
CA GLU A 820 6.27 15.65 13.45
C GLU A 820 6.47 16.31 14.83
#